data_AF-A0A2W4JPA7-F1
#
_entry.id   AF-A0A2W4JPA7-F1
#
_cell.length_a   1.000
_cell.length_b   1.000
_cell.length_c   1.000
_cell.angle_alpha   90.00
_cell.angle_beta   90.00
_cell.angle_gamma   90.00
#
_symmetry.space_group_name_H-M   'P 1'
#
loop_
_entity.id
_entity.type
_entity.pdbx_description
1 polymer ?
#
loop_
_entity_poly.entity_id
_entity_poly.type
_entity_poly.pdbx_seq_one_letter_code
_entity_poly.pdbx_strand_id
1 'polypeptide(L)'
;MTAELTKPDTKAKVVRKDIQHTTLLVAATFIGSVIVALYVFAVCALNQQHKDSNSVDRAVYLAARSLSEITASHPSIGKVGLVDAAPPQELSYAEKKRHPRVTGLNSLYATLRVDALIAQKLNSPALIELSKRDFKTAKQLEAELTRRMFSAIEQVPVQDPSMSEQPERVARQLTGTDSEADSSSDSNNEDDSILQEVSRLLSEDVKGRGPNLVDVRLTLGSVEAGRLSTQTFAPLEDSGKDFVKDGQYRSGIPVPMPDGQTVTFLGQPRATRIIDPTWFKPGSHGTAPWAVQLDVIYERTKEKGTKEKVIKTACAVVGGEPAYPKPSAFVVNFPQGKPSQFGCLSDILNFKDWTGQGEWQQVVGTEVPGKGSLAPPMETISGGLSPGSALARALYDWLKQMGPLVEPANFAKMMNQQFAHAIKTASIDSATNQANSCLAADTGSREYALLNQTNPDGPGQLALSHCFAIRDQRIARNKIPPASSLPLVVDANGKCVLSGKDRFDKQLLKDFLSAVYETNLAALESLETSKQMVNRAKASLRELDQKMYFERQELTSVSARMHRIRTQMPFDPENSKKANGPLKPKDSENLRQYNLAKGRLEELKELLIKDKDQRDRYRKLNETARLVSLNANKIGITTYDLCTHSNQILINGLARTQAPSGGFLLGGRFVFLPQPVPIQEEEFLLTEDERRRRLESVPQPQKPVKGELISDWTNADMHLVAEANELLETGSRTIFVEGLPLKLYWLQPREIPSWTKVTFVIDSNALVETAEKRKSRMEAKTEAAKKASADAAKENASKPVEALVAFKDYAFGNIRIPAGQMVYYCANAVKTGAEPKVSWSVVLRDLISTRSEGSMGEPVSIPDGDWREPSGRNGEVPGLAGEFQLRTPLPITDLGQSGSYLTNPVTGQQIPQIPPLPSEML
;
A
#
# COMPACT_ATOMS: atom_id res chain seq x y z
N MET A 1 27.61 -87.65 59.93
CA MET A 1 27.44 -88.61 58.83
C MET A 1 26.76 -87.90 57.68
N THR A 2 27.32 -88.10 56.49
CA THR A 2 27.35 -87.22 55.33
C THR A 2 26.09 -87.23 54.47
N ALA A 3 25.96 -86.14 53.73
CA ALA A 3 24.97 -85.76 52.73
C ALA A 3 24.65 -86.82 51.65
N GLU A 4 23.41 -86.77 51.13
CA GLU A 4 23.17 -86.97 49.71
C GLU A 4 21.92 -86.19 49.23
N LEU A 5 22.12 -85.42 48.15
CA LEU A 5 21.15 -84.61 47.42
C LEU A 5 20.20 -85.49 46.59
N THR A 6 18.92 -85.11 46.51
CA THR A 6 18.07 -85.42 45.34
C THR A 6 17.33 -84.17 44.87
N LYS A 7 17.55 -83.82 43.59
CA LYS A 7 16.94 -82.72 42.84
C LYS A 7 15.47 -83.02 42.52
N PRO A 8 14.55 -82.04 42.54
CA PRO A 8 13.24 -82.18 41.90
C PRO A 8 13.25 -81.71 40.44
N ASP A 9 12.46 -82.44 39.68
CA ASP A 9 12.35 -82.56 38.23
C ASP A 9 11.91 -81.27 37.52
N THR A 10 12.71 -80.78 36.58
CA THR A 10 12.51 -79.53 35.81
C THR A 10 11.56 -79.69 34.61
N LYS A 11 11.02 -80.89 34.34
CA LYS A 11 10.22 -81.13 33.12
C LYS A 11 8.75 -80.70 33.20
N ALA A 12 8.17 -80.51 34.39
CA ALA A 12 6.76 -80.14 34.53
C ALA A 12 6.48 -78.62 34.35
N LYS A 13 7.49 -77.75 34.44
CA LYS A 13 7.33 -76.30 34.31
C LYS A 13 7.33 -75.79 32.86
N VAL A 14 7.89 -76.54 31.92
CA VAL A 14 7.96 -76.13 30.50
C VAL A 14 6.60 -76.33 29.81
N VAL A 15 5.93 -77.46 30.06
CA VAL A 15 4.63 -77.78 29.42
C VAL A 15 3.50 -76.83 29.85
N ARG A 16 3.54 -76.29 31.08
CA ARG A 16 2.52 -75.33 31.55
C ARG A 16 2.66 -73.94 30.92
N LYS A 17 3.87 -73.51 30.54
CA LYS A 17 4.07 -72.21 29.88
C LYS A 17 3.57 -72.22 28.45
N ASP A 18 3.79 -73.30 27.71
CA ASP A 18 3.35 -73.38 26.30
C ASP A 18 1.83 -73.39 26.16
N ILE A 19 1.10 -74.04 27.07
CA ILE A 19 -0.37 -74.05 27.10
C ILE A 19 -0.95 -72.67 27.44
N GLN A 20 -0.29 -71.90 28.32
CA GLN A 20 -0.71 -70.54 28.66
C GLN A 20 -0.49 -69.57 27.50
N HIS A 21 0.60 -69.72 26.73
CA HIS A 21 0.85 -68.89 25.56
C HIS A 21 -0.11 -69.19 24.41
N THR A 22 -0.47 -70.46 24.19
CA THR A 22 -1.46 -70.82 23.16
C THR A 22 -2.86 -70.34 23.52
N THR A 23 -3.30 -70.47 24.78
CA THR A 23 -4.62 -69.98 25.21
C THR A 23 -4.71 -68.45 25.16
N LEU A 24 -3.65 -67.73 25.51
CA LEU A 24 -3.60 -66.27 25.39
C LEU A 24 -3.67 -65.82 23.92
N LEU A 25 -2.96 -66.51 23.02
CA LEU A 25 -2.98 -66.19 21.59
C LEU A 25 -4.37 -66.40 20.98
N VAL A 26 -5.03 -67.53 21.32
CA VAL A 26 -6.38 -67.84 20.85
C VAL A 26 -7.39 -66.80 21.37
N ALA A 27 -7.31 -66.44 22.65
CA ALA A 27 -8.17 -65.40 23.23
C ALA A 27 -7.97 -64.03 22.55
N ALA A 28 -6.72 -63.64 22.29
CA ALA A 28 -6.41 -62.39 21.59
C ALA A 28 -6.94 -62.40 20.15
N THR A 29 -6.81 -63.51 19.42
CA THR A 29 -7.37 -63.62 18.06
C THR A 29 -8.90 -63.58 18.04
N PHE A 30 -9.56 -64.16 19.04
CA PHE A 30 -11.02 -64.14 19.14
C PHE A 30 -11.56 -62.75 19.50
N ILE A 31 -10.89 -62.04 20.43
CA ILE A 31 -11.25 -60.66 20.76
C ILE A 31 -11.01 -59.74 19.55
N GLY A 32 -9.89 -59.92 18.85
CA GLY A 32 -9.59 -59.19 17.63
C GLY A 32 -10.63 -59.38 16.53
N SER A 33 -11.08 -60.63 16.29
CA SER A 33 -12.09 -60.91 15.26
C SER A 33 -13.46 -60.34 15.61
N VAL A 34 -13.86 -60.35 16.88
CA VAL A 34 -15.13 -59.74 17.34
C VAL A 34 -15.12 -58.23 17.16
N ILE A 35 -14.01 -57.54 17.46
CA ILE A 35 -13.89 -56.09 17.27
C ILE A 35 -13.99 -55.73 15.78
N VAL A 36 -13.33 -56.49 14.90
CA VAL A 36 -13.42 -56.28 13.44
C VAL A 36 -14.84 -56.53 12.93
N ALA A 37 -15.51 -57.59 13.41
CA ALA A 37 -16.90 -57.88 13.04
C ALA A 37 -17.87 -56.77 13.48
N LEU A 38 -17.72 -56.25 14.70
CA LEU A 38 -18.50 -55.11 15.20
C LEU A 38 -18.24 -53.83 14.41
N TYR A 39 -16.99 -53.58 14.02
CA TYR A 39 -16.64 -52.45 13.16
C TYR A 39 -17.30 -52.57 11.78
N VAL A 40 -17.22 -53.74 11.14
CA VAL A 40 -17.87 -53.99 9.83
C VAL A 40 -19.39 -53.87 9.96
N PHE A 41 -19.99 -54.40 11.03
CA PHE A 41 -21.43 -54.27 11.26
C PHE A 41 -21.83 -52.80 11.46
N ALA A 42 -21.06 -52.03 12.24
CA ALA A 42 -21.30 -50.60 12.43
C ALA A 42 -21.17 -49.82 11.12
N VAL A 43 -20.14 -50.09 10.29
CA VAL A 43 -19.97 -49.47 8.97
C VAL A 43 -21.10 -49.87 8.02
N CYS A 44 -21.53 -51.14 8.02
CA CYS A 44 -22.66 -51.61 7.20
C CYS A 44 -23.99 -51.00 7.66
N ALA A 45 -24.23 -50.91 8.97
CA ALA A 45 -25.43 -50.29 9.54
C ALA A 45 -25.47 -48.78 9.28
N LEU A 46 -24.34 -48.08 9.40
CA LEU A 46 -24.22 -46.66 9.03
C LEU A 46 -24.41 -46.47 7.51
N ASN A 47 -23.82 -47.33 6.67
CA ASN A 47 -24.05 -47.29 5.22
C ASN A 47 -25.48 -47.64 4.83
N GLN A 48 -26.18 -48.50 5.56
CA GLN A 48 -27.60 -48.79 5.35
C GLN A 48 -28.48 -47.63 5.82
N GLN A 49 -28.18 -47.01 6.96
CA GLN A 49 -28.85 -45.78 7.40
C GLN A 49 -28.63 -44.60 6.43
N HIS A 50 -27.45 -44.52 5.79
CA HIS A 50 -27.20 -43.53 4.74
C HIS A 50 -27.83 -43.90 3.39
N LYS A 51 -28.07 -45.18 3.09
CA LYS A 51 -28.73 -45.65 1.84
C LYS A 51 -30.24 -45.39 1.79
N ASP A 52 -30.83 -45.03 2.92
CA ASP A 52 -32.23 -44.60 3.04
C ASP A 52 -32.36 -43.08 3.19
N SER A 53 -31.30 -42.29 2.94
CA SER A 53 -31.48 -40.86 2.71
C SER A 53 -32.50 -40.67 1.59
N ASN A 54 -33.68 -40.15 1.94
CA ASN A 54 -34.82 -39.96 1.05
C ASN A 54 -34.29 -39.25 -0.22
N SER A 55 -34.39 -39.85 -1.41
CA SER A 55 -33.89 -39.20 -2.63
C SER A 55 -34.54 -37.84 -2.88
N VAL A 56 -35.77 -37.67 -2.40
CA VAL A 56 -36.50 -36.40 -2.33
C VAL A 56 -35.77 -35.37 -1.47
N ASP A 57 -35.22 -35.76 -0.31
CA ASP A 57 -34.44 -34.90 0.58
C ASP A 57 -33.14 -34.43 -0.09
N ARG A 58 -32.46 -35.35 -0.78
CA ARG A 58 -31.25 -35.02 -1.56
C ARG A 58 -31.58 -34.08 -2.74
N ALA A 59 -32.70 -34.32 -3.41
CA ALA A 59 -33.15 -33.53 -4.54
C ALA A 59 -33.56 -32.11 -4.14
N VAL A 60 -34.31 -31.94 -3.05
CA VAL A 60 -34.68 -30.60 -2.55
C VAL A 60 -33.46 -29.86 -2.01
N TYR A 61 -32.51 -30.57 -1.40
CA TYR A 61 -31.23 -30.00 -0.97
C TYR A 61 -30.43 -29.48 -2.16
N LEU A 62 -30.34 -30.27 -3.25
CA LEU A 62 -29.69 -29.86 -4.49
C LEU A 62 -30.37 -28.62 -5.07
N ALA A 63 -31.71 -28.61 -5.16
CA ALA A 63 -32.45 -27.44 -5.61
C ALA A 63 -32.13 -26.18 -4.78
N ALA A 64 -32.14 -26.30 -3.45
CA ALA A 64 -31.80 -25.19 -2.56
C ALA A 64 -30.35 -24.72 -2.73
N ARG A 65 -29.42 -25.63 -3.03
CA ARG A 65 -28.04 -25.29 -3.34
C ARG A 65 -27.94 -24.55 -4.67
N SER A 66 -28.55 -25.03 -5.75
CA SER A 66 -28.53 -24.36 -7.06
C SER A 66 -29.17 -22.98 -6.98
N LEU A 67 -30.24 -22.80 -6.19
CA LEU A 67 -30.83 -21.48 -5.91
C LEU A 67 -29.87 -20.52 -5.19
N SER A 68 -28.94 -21.04 -4.37
CA SER A 68 -27.95 -20.22 -3.67
C SER A 68 -26.91 -19.61 -4.62
N GLU A 69 -26.75 -20.19 -5.81
CA GLU A 69 -25.77 -19.79 -6.83
C GLU A 69 -26.33 -18.73 -7.79
N ILE A 70 -27.65 -18.53 -7.81
CA ILE A 70 -28.29 -17.48 -8.62
C ILE A 70 -27.92 -16.10 -8.08
N THR A 71 -27.46 -15.24 -8.97
CA THR A 71 -27.06 -13.86 -8.64
C THR A 71 -27.65 -12.82 -9.57
N ALA A 72 -27.81 -11.60 -9.06
CA ALA A 72 -28.10 -10.40 -9.81
C ALA A 72 -26.93 -9.41 -9.68
N SER A 73 -26.61 -8.64 -10.72
CA SER A 73 -25.44 -7.75 -10.72
C SER A 73 -25.84 -6.31 -10.97
N HIS A 74 -25.24 -5.37 -10.22
CA HIS A 74 -25.32 -3.94 -10.49
C HIS A 74 -23.93 -3.30 -10.47
N PRO A 75 -23.62 -2.33 -11.35
CA PRO A 75 -22.28 -1.71 -11.41
C PRO A 75 -21.79 -1.11 -10.09
N SER A 76 -22.68 -0.51 -9.29
CA SER A 76 -22.30 0.16 -8.03
C SER A 76 -22.26 -0.73 -6.78
N ILE A 77 -23.00 -1.86 -6.77
CA ILE A 77 -23.13 -2.75 -5.60
C ILE A 77 -22.34 -4.05 -5.81
N GLY A 78 -22.13 -4.47 -7.07
CA GLY A 78 -21.52 -5.75 -7.42
C GLY A 78 -22.56 -6.86 -7.62
N LYS A 79 -22.13 -8.11 -7.44
CA LYS A 79 -23.01 -9.28 -7.52
C LYS A 79 -23.70 -9.52 -6.17
N VAL A 80 -25.01 -9.67 -6.21
CA VAL A 80 -25.87 -9.93 -5.05
C VAL A 80 -26.58 -11.26 -5.23
N GLY A 81 -26.51 -12.11 -4.22
CA GLY A 81 -27.19 -13.41 -4.18
C GLY A 81 -28.08 -13.51 -2.94
N LEU A 82 -28.68 -14.68 -2.74
CA LEU A 82 -29.39 -14.94 -1.48
C LEU A 82 -28.40 -14.94 -0.31
N VAL A 83 -27.38 -15.78 -0.41
CA VAL A 83 -26.36 -15.96 0.64
C VAL A 83 -25.05 -15.30 0.22
N ASP A 84 -24.21 -15.00 1.20
CA ASP A 84 -22.83 -14.63 0.91
C ASP A 84 -22.11 -15.85 0.34
N ALA A 85 -21.49 -15.70 -0.84
CA ALA A 85 -20.65 -16.75 -1.42
C ALA A 85 -19.23 -16.23 -1.61
N ALA A 86 -18.27 -16.90 -0.96
CA ALA A 86 -16.87 -16.68 -1.23
C ALA A 86 -16.52 -17.22 -2.63
N PRO A 87 -15.57 -16.61 -3.36
CA PRO A 87 -15.05 -17.21 -4.57
C PRO A 87 -14.48 -18.61 -4.24
N PRO A 88 -14.69 -19.62 -5.09
CA PRO A 88 -14.27 -21.00 -4.83
C PRO A 88 -12.80 -21.06 -4.37
N GLN A 89 -12.53 -21.73 -3.24
CA GLN A 89 -11.21 -21.71 -2.59
C GLN A 89 -10.11 -22.39 -3.43
N GLU A 90 -10.49 -23.29 -4.35
CA GLU A 90 -9.57 -24.08 -5.18
C GLU A 90 -9.05 -23.35 -6.43
N LEU A 91 -9.56 -22.16 -6.71
CA LEU A 91 -9.12 -21.39 -7.88
C LEU A 91 -7.71 -20.83 -7.68
N SER A 92 -6.94 -20.79 -8.78
CA SER A 92 -5.62 -20.14 -8.83
C SER A 92 -5.71 -18.68 -8.37
N TYR A 93 -4.63 -18.09 -7.84
CA TYR A 93 -4.63 -16.67 -7.42
C TYR A 93 -5.08 -15.71 -8.54
N ALA A 94 -4.78 -16.05 -9.80
CA ALA A 94 -5.23 -15.29 -10.97
C ALA A 94 -6.74 -15.45 -11.26
N GLU A 95 -7.30 -16.64 -11.00
CA GLU A 95 -8.72 -16.95 -11.19
C GLU A 95 -9.57 -16.43 -10.04
N LYS A 96 -9.04 -16.43 -8.81
CA LYS A 96 -9.64 -15.77 -7.64
C LYS A 96 -9.86 -14.28 -7.85
N LYS A 97 -9.02 -13.62 -8.67
CA LYS A 97 -9.23 -12.21 -9.08
C LYS A 97 -10.39 -12.04 -10.07
N ARG A 98 -10.84 -13.10 -10.76
CA ARG A 98 -11.90 -13.06 -11.77
C ARG A 98 -13.29 -13.35 -11.23
N HIS A 99 -13.43 -14.01 -10.07
CA HIS A 99 -14.73 -14.25 -9.45
C HIS A 99 -15.06 -13.11 -8.48
N PRO A 100 -15.96 -12.17 -8.84
CA PRO A 100 -16.39 -11.13 -7.92
C PRO A 100 -17.11 -11.77 -6.73
N ARG A 101 -16.83 -11.26 -5.53
CA ARG A 101 -17.52 -11.66 -4.30
C ARG A 101 -19.03 -11.46 -4.49
N VAL A 102 -19.81 -12.46 -4.09
CA VAL A 102 -21.27 -12.36 -4.05
C VAL A 102 -21.69 -11.96 -2.64
N THR A 103 -22.36 -10.83 -2.53
CA THR A 103 -22.91 -10.33 -1.25
C THR A 103 -24.34 -10.86 -1.10
N GLY A 104 -24.63 -11.51 0.02
CA GLY A 104 -25.97 -11.99 0.35
C GLY A 104 -26.93 -10.84 0.65
N LEU A 105 -28.21 -11.03 0.32
CA LEU A 105 -29.23 -9.99 0.46
C LEU A 105 -29.36 -9.47 1.90
N ASN A 106 -29.27 -10.36 2.89
CA ASN A 106 -29.27 -9.99 4.30
C ASN A 106 -28.05 -9.12 4.66
N SER A 107 -26.85 -9.51 4.20
CA SER A 107 -25.62 -8.76 4.44
C SER A 107 -25.68 -7.38 3.78
N LEU A 108 -26.21 -7.29 2.56
CA LEU A 108 -26.44 -6.02 1.87
C LEU A 108 -27.38 -5.10 2.67
N TYR A 109 -28.56 -5.58 3.06
CA TYR A 109 -29.53 -4.75 3.79
C TYR A 109 -29.03 -4.34 5.18
N ALA A 110 -28.35 -5.23 5.91
CA ALA A 110 -27.78 -4.86 7.19
C ALA A 110 -26.65 -3.84 7.05
N THR A 111 -25.82 -3.93 5.99
CA THR A 111 -24.77 -2.94 5.70
C THR A 111 -25.39 -1.58 5.42
N LEU A 112 -26.37 -1.50 4.50
CA LEU A 112 -27.05 -0.25 4.17
C LEU A 112 -27.77 0.37 5.36
N ARG A 113 -28.29 -0.47 6.27
CA ARG A 113 -28.86 -0.01 7.54
C ARG A 113 -27.82 0.61 8.46
N VAL A 114 -26.69 -0.07 8.65
CA VAL A 114 -25.56 0.44 9.45
C VAL A 114 -25.04 1.76 8.86
N ASP A 115 -24.87 1.82 7.54
CA ASP A 115 -24.43 3.03 6.85
C ASP A 115 -25.42 4.20 7.03
N ALA A 116 -26.72 3.94 6.95
CA ALA A 116 -27.75 4.95 7.20
C ALA A 116 -27.74 5.44 8.66
N LEU A 117 -27.51 4.55 9.64
CA LEU A 117 -27.37 4.91 11.05
C LEU A 117 -26.10 5.75 11.29
N ILE A 118 -24.99 5.40 10.64
CA ILE A 118 -23.75 6.18 10.66
C ILE A 118 -23.98 7.56 10.06
N ALA A 119 -24.63 7.62 8.89
CA ALA A 119 -24.95 8.86 8.20
C ALA A 119 -25.80 9.80 9.08
N GLN A 120 -26.80 9.25 9.77
CA GLN A 120 -27.63 9.97 10.74
C GLN A 120 -26.81 10.47 11.93
N LYS A 121 -25.96 9.62 12.53
CA LYS A 121 -25.13 10.01 13.69
C LYS A 121 -24.09 11.09 13.36
N LEU A 122 -23.54 11.06 12.15
CA LEU A 122 -22.58 12.06 11.68
C LEU A 122 -23.26 13.34 11.18
N ASN A 123 -24.59 13.37 11.07
CA ASN A 123 -25.36 14.46 10.49
C ASN A 123 -24.85 14.90 9.10
N SER A 124 -24.38 13.95 8.28
CA SER A 124 -23.82 14.24 6.95
C SER A 124 -24.87 14.05 5.87
N PRO A 125 -25.35 15.14 5.21
CA PRO A 125 -26.38 15.04 4.17
C PRO A 125 -25.93 14.16 2.98
N ALA A 126 -24.65 14.26 2.61
CA ALA A 126 -24.07 13.48 1.52
C ALA A 126 -24.13 11.97 1.80
N LEU A 127 -23.80 11.54 3.03
CA LEU A 127 -23.90 10.12 3.40
C LEU A 127 -25.37 9.63 3.39
N ILE A 128 -26.31 10.46 3.86
CA ILE A 128 -27.74 10.12 3.87
C ILE A 128 -28.28 9.95 2.44
N GLU A 129 -27.87 10.81 1.52
CA GLU A 129 -28.26 10.72 0.12
C GLU A 129 -27.71 9.45 -0.55
N LEU A 130 -26.42 9.16 -0.33
CA LEU A 130 -25.77 7.95 -0.84
C LEU A 130 -26.44 6.68 -0.33
N SER A 131 -26.76 6.61 0.97
CA SER A 131 -27.45 5.45 1.56
C SER A 131 -28.85 5.26 0.97
N LYS A 132 -29.61 6.34 0.74
CA LYS A 132 -30.94 6.27 0.12
C LYS A 132 -30.87 5.78 -1.32
N ARG A 133 -29.89 6.27 -2.09
CA ARG A 133 -29.66 5.85 -3.47
C ARG A 133 -29.37 4.36 -3.56
N ASP A 134 -28.40 3.88 -2.77
CA ASP A 134 -28.00 2.48 -2.81
C ASP A 134 -29.10 1.56 -2.22
N PHE A 135 -29.91 2.05 -1.28
CA PHE A 135 -31.10 1.33 -0.80
C PHE A 135 -32.13 1.09 -1.91
N LYS A 136 -32.42 2.12 -2.71
CA LYS A 136 -33.31 1.99 -3.87
C LYS A 136 -32.75 0.98 -4.89
N THR A 137 -31.44 1.03 -5.15
CA THR A 137 -30.77 0.06 -6.03
C THR A 137 -30.81 -1.36 -5.47
N ALA A 138 -30.63 -1.54 -4.15
CA ALA A 138 -30.74 -2.85 -3.51
C ALA A 138 -32.14 -3.47 -3.67
N LYS A 139 -33.20 -2.65 -3.59
CA LYS A 139 -34.58 -3.10 -3.85
C LYS A 139 -34.81 -3.53 -5.30
N GLN A 140 -34.19 -2.82 -6.25
CA GLN A 140 -34.22 -3.23 -7.66
C GLN A 140 -33.49 -4.55 -7.89
N LEU A 141 -32.34 -4.74 -7.24
CA LEU A 141 -31.60 -5.99 -7.27
C LEU A 141 -32.35 -7.15 -6.63
N GLU A 142 -33.07 -6.92 -5.53
CA GLU A 142 -33.95 -7.92 -4.92
C GLU A 142 -35.04 -8.36 -5.89
N ALA A 143 -35.70 -7.42 -6.57
CA ALA A 143 -36.72 -7.73 -7.56
C ALA A 143 -36.16 -8.51 -8.74
N GLU A 144 -34.97 -8.13 -9.24
CA GLU A 144 -34.29 -8.84 -10.33
C GLU A 144 -33.84 -10.25 -9.92
N LEU A 145 -33.27 -10.39 -8.73
CA LEU A 145 -32.90 -11.70 -8.17
C LEU A 145 -34.13 -12.60 -8.03
N THR A 146 -35.23 -12.05 -7.51
CA THR A 146 -36.51 -12.76 -7.38
C THR A 146 -36.99 -13.25 -8.73
N ARG A 147 -36.99 -12.39 -9.75
CA ARG A 147 -37.37 -12.74 -11.12
C ARG A 147 -36.53 -13.89 -11.66
N ARG A 148 -35.19 -13.81 -11.55
CA ARG A 148 -34.27 -14.87 -12.00
C ARG A 148 -34.49 -16.20 -11.29
N MET A 149 -34.75 -16.17 -9.99
CA MET A 149 -35.04 -17.37 -9.21
C MET A 149 -36.32 -18.09 -9.67
N PHE A 150 -37.40 -17.35 -9.91
CA PHE A 150 -38.63 -17.92 -10.44
C PHE A 150 -38.42 -18.45 -11.88
N SER A 151 -37.73 -17.70 -12.74
CA SER A 151 -37.42 -18.19 -14.10
C SER A 151 -36.56 -19.44 -14.12
N ALA A 152 -35.67 -19.65 -13.13
CA ALA A 152 -34.82 -20.84 -13.06
C ALA A 152 -35.59 -22.14 -12.73
N ILE A 153 -36.78 -22.05 -12.14
CA ILE A 153 -37.63 -23.19 -11.81
C ILE A 153 -38.83 -23.37 -12.75
N GLU A 154 -39.20 -22.34 -13.51
CA GLU A 154 -40.28 -22.41 -14.49
C GLU A 154 -39.89 -23.38 -15.61
N GLN A 155 -40.74 -24.38 -15.86
CA GLN A 155 -40.54 -25.33 -16.94
C GLN A 155 -40.51 -24.57 -18.26
N VAL A 156 -39.36 -24.59 -18.96
CA VAL A 156 -39.38 -24.41 -20.41
C VAL A 156 -40.13 -25.64 -20.93
N PRO A 157 -41.32 -25.51 -21.54
CA PRO A 157 -42.01 -26.65 -22.12
C PRO A 157 -41.03 -27.29 -23.10
N VAL A 158 -40.60 -28.51 -22.78
CA VAL A 158 -39.69 -29.29 -23.63
C VAL A 158 -40.41 -29.43 -24.97
N GLN A 159 -39.98 -28.65 -25.96
CA GLN A 159 -40.45 -28.85 -27.32
C GLN A 159 -40.03 -30.26 -27.69
N ASP A 160 -41.03 -31.07 -28.02
CA ASP A 160 -40.88 -32.49 -28.35
C ASP A 160 -39.72 -32.66 -29.35
N PRO A 161 -38.62 -33.33 -28.98
CA PRO A 161 -37.43 -33.45 -29.82
C PRO A 161 -37.69 -34.24 -31.12
N SER A 162 -38.91 -34.73 -31.33
CA SER A 162 -39.36 -35.42 -32.55
C SER A 162 -39.72 -34.51 -33.73
N MET A 163 -39.59 -33.18 -33.65
CA MET A 163 -40.05 -32.25 -34.70
C MET A 163 -39.03 -31.27 -35.30
N SER A 164 -37.73 -31.35 -35.00
CA SER A 164 -36.73 -30.42 -35.59
C SER A 164 -35.47 -31.10 -36.15
N GLU A 165 -35.65 -31.88 -37.22
CA GLU A 165 -34.61 -32.07 -38.23
C GLU A 165 -34.90 -31.15 -39.43
N GLN A 166 -34.44 -29.88 -39.40
CA GLN A 166 -34.20 -29.11 -40.63
C GLN A 166 -32.95 -28.20 -40.51
N PRO A 167 -32.19 -27.99 -41.60
CA PRO A 167 -30.81 -27.51 -41.55
C PRO A 167 -30.72 -25.98 -41.70
N GLU A 168 -30.67 -25.25 -40.59
CA GLU A 168 -30.55 -23.78 -40.60
C GLU A 168 -29.11 -23.28 -40.37
N ARG A 169 -28.11 -23.98 -40.91
CA ARG A 169 -26.67 -23.65 -40.75
C ARG A 169 -26.06 -22.78 -41.86
N VAL A 170 -26.83 -22.18 -42.77
CA VAL A 170 -26.26 -21.47 -43.94
C VAL A 170 -26.44 -19.93 -43.93
N ALA A 171 -27.25 -19.33 -43.05
CA ALA A 171 -27.60 -17.91 -43.19
C ALA A 171 -26.82 -16.87 -42.34
N ARG A 172 -25.85 -17.27 -41.48
CA ARG A 172 -25.18 -16.33 -40.55
C ARG A 172 -23.77 -15.84 -40.93
N GLN A 173 -23.33 -16.04 -42.17
CA GLN A 173 -21.95 -15.71 -42.58
C GLN A 173 -21.78 -14.43 -43.43
N LEU A 174 -22.78 -13.57 -43.59
CA LEU A 174 -22.72 -12.50 -44.60
C LEU A 174 -22.95 -11.04 -44.15
N THR A 175 -22.91 -10.72 -42.86
CA THR A 175 -22.91 -9.32 -42.41
C THR A 175 -21.72 -9.03 -41.53
N GLY A 176 -20.60 -8.68 -42.20
CA GLY A 176 -19.44 -8.09 -41.56
C GLY A 176 -19.67 -6.60 -41.29
N THR A 177 -19.64 -6.23 -40.02
CA THR A 177 -19.34 -4.88 -39.57
C THR A 177 -18.38 -5.00 -38.41
N ASP A 178 -17.13 -4.60 -38.64
CA ASP A 178 -16.08 -4.54 -37.64
C ASP A 178 -16.44 -3.50 -36.58
N SER A 179 -16.72 -3.96 -35.38
CA SER A 179 -16.83 -3.13 -34.19
C SER A 179 -16.22 -3.93 -33.03
N GLU A 180 -14.94 -3.69 -32.78
CA GLU A 180 -14.24 -4.16 -31.58
C GLU A 180 -14.85 -3.46 -30.36
N ALA A 181 -15.88 -4.07 -29.79
CA ALA A 181 -16.37 -3.76 -28.45
C ALA A 181 -16.43 -5.07 -27.65
N ASP A 182 -15.69 -5.08 -26.54
CA ASP A 182 -15.58 -6.11 -25.50
C ASP A 182 -16.96 -6.59 -24.98
N SER A 183 -17.64 -7.40 -25.77
CA SER A 183 -18.82 -8.16 -25.36
C SER A 183 -18.38 -9.60 -25.12
N SER A 184 -17.76 -9.82 -23.96
CA SER A 184 -17.80 -11.12 -23.30
C SER A 184 -19.23 -11.36 -22.80
N SER A 185 -20.16 -11.55 -23.73
CA SER A 185 -21.46 -12.12 -23.43
C SER A 185 -21.24 -13.60 -23.12
N ASP A 186 -21.38 -13.95 -21.85
CA ASP A 186 -21.53 -15.31 -21.30
C ASP A 186 -22.73 -16.04 -21.96
N SER A 187 -22.65 -16.36 -23.24
CA SER A 187 -23.70 -17.05 -24.01
C SER A 187 -23.56 -18.58 -23.96
N ASN A 188 -22.86 -19.13 -22.96
CA ASN A 188 -22.73 -20.58 -22.75
C ASN A 188 -23.65 -21.11 -21.64
N ASN A 189 -24.53 -20.28 -21.08
CA ASN A 189 -25.59 -20.74 -20.19
C ASN A 189 -26.72 -21.38 -21.02
N GLU A 190 -26.47 -22.56 -21.57
CA GLU A 190 -27.48 -23.62 -21.51
C GLU A 190 -27.65 -23.94 -20.02
N ASP A 191 -28.34 -23.04 -19.31
CA ASP A 191 -28.69 -23.22 -17.90
C ASP A 191 -29.68 -24.39 -17.86
N ASP A 192 -29.15 -25.61 -17.64
CA ASP A 192 -29.95 -26.75 -17.22
C ASP A 192 -30.88 -26.26 -16.10
N SER A 193 -32.18 -26.20 -16.38
CA SER A 193 -33.17 -25.75 -15.40
C SER A 193 -32.99 -26.57 -14.12
N ILE A 194 -33.01 -25.90 -12.95
CA ILE A 194 -32.85 -26.58 -11.64
C ILE A 194 -33.83 -27.76 -11.52
N LEU A 195 -35.03 -27.60 -12.10
CA LEU A 195 -36.04 -28.65 -12.14
C LEU A 195 -35.62 -29.87 -12.97
N GLN A 196 -34.92 -29.68 -14.08
CA GLN A 196 -34.41 -30.75 -14.93
C GLN A 196 -33.32 -31.55 -14.19
N GLU A 197 -32.41 -30.86 -13.50
CA GLU A 197 -31.38 -31.52 -12.68
C GLU A 197 -31.99 -32.34 -11.53
N VAL A 198 -32.97 -31.76 -10.83
CA VAL A 198 -33.74 -32.42 -9.78
C VAL A 198 -34.50 -33.64 -10.32
N SER A 199 -35.16 -33.50 -11.47
CA SER A 199 -35.90 -34.58 -12.12
C SER A 199 -34.98 -35.71 -12.57
N ARG A 200 -33.79 -35.37 -13.10
CA ARG A 200 -32.75 -36.34 -13.47
C ARG A 200 -32.30 -37.15 -12.27
N LEU A 201 -31.94 -36.49 -11.16
CA LEU A 201 -31.51 -37.15 -9.93
C LEU A 201 -32.58 -38.12 -9.39
N LEU A 202 -33.85 -37.69 -9.38
CA LEU A 202 -34.97 -38.53 -8.93
C LEU A 202 -35.21 -39.72 -9.87
N SER A 203 -35.09 -39.52 -11.18
CA SER A 203 -35.27 -40.58 -12.17
C SER A 203 -34.18 -41.65 -12.09
N GLU A 204 -32.93 -41.26 -11.80
CA GLU A 204 -31.80 -42.19 -11.63
C GLU A 204 -31.99 -43.08 -10.41
N ASP A 205 -32.50 -42.54 -9.30
CA ASP A 205 -32.76 -43.32 -8.07
C ASP A 205 -33.93 -44.31 -8.25
N VAL A 206 -34.94 -43.95 -9.05
CA VAL A 206 -36.12 -44.77 -9.33
C VAL A 206 -35.81 -46.01 -10.17
N LYS A 207 -34.84 -45.94 -11.09
CA LYS A 207 -34.48 -47.04 -12.02
C LYS A 207 -34.11 -48.36 -11.33
N GLY A 208 -33.83 -48.36 -10.01
CA GLY A 208 -33.49 -49.56 -9.24
C GLY A 208 -34.52 -50.05 -8.21
N ARG A 209 -35.61 -49.30 -7.89
CA ARG A 209 -36.40 -49.56 -6.66
C ARG A 209 -37.93 -49.65 -6.80
N GLY A 210 -38.50 -49.53 -8.00
CA GLY A 210 -39.88 -50.00 -8.30
C GLY A 210 -41.05 -49.01 -8.41
N PRO A 211 -41.11 -47.84 -7.74
CA PRO A 211 -42.21 -46.88 -7.97
C PRO A 211 -41.92 -45.97 -9.16
N ASN A 212 -42.86 -45.82 -10.11
CA ASN A 212 -42.68 -44.94 -11.26
C ASN A 212 -42.80 -43.46 -10.84
N LEU A 213 -41.84 -42.62 -11.23
CA LEU A 213 -41.90 -41.17 -11.05
C LEU A 213 -42.97 -40.59 -12.01
N VAL A 214 -44.03 -39.99 -11.47
CA VAL A 214 -45.13 -39.42 -12.26
C VAL A 214 -44.95 -37.94 -12.49
N ASP A 215 -44.66 -37.20 -11.42
CA ASP A 215 -44.62 -35.74 -11.45
C ASP A 215 -43.64 -35.21 -10.38
N VAL A 216 -43.03 -34.07 -10.68
CA VAL A 216 -42.05 -33.37 -9.85
C VAL A 216 -42.42 -31.89 -9.86
N ARG A 217 -42.83 -31.37 -8.70
CA ARG A 217 -43.20 -29.96 -8.55
C ARG A 217 -42.29 -29.25 -7.57
N LEU A 218 -41.58 -28.24 -8.06
CA LEU A 218 -40.82 -27.30 -7.23
C LEU A 218 -41.66 -26.05 -6.97
N THR A 219 -41.78 -25.66 -5.70
CA THR A 219 -42.43 -24.42 -5.28
C THR A 219 -41.44 -23.59 -4.48
N LEU A 220 -41.23 -22.34 -4.91
CA LEU A 220 -40.40 -21.37 -4.18
C LEU A 220 -41.21 -20.63 -3.13
N GLY A 221 -40.57 -20.32 -2.00
CA GLY A 221 -41.23 -19.60 -0.93
C GLY A 221 -40.31 -19.16 0.19
N SER A 222 -40.91 -19.02 1.36
CA SER A 222 -40.27 -18.54 2.59
C SER A 222 -40.65 -19.45 3.74
N VAL A 223 -40.02 -19.25 4.90
CA VAL A 223 -40.42 -19.92 6.14
C VAL A 223 -41.18 -18.93 7.01
N GLU A 224 -42.12 -19.44 7.79
CA GLU A 224 -42.84 -18.66 8.78
C GLU A 224 -41.91 -17.78 9.65
N ALA A 225 -42.27 -16.50 9.80
CA ALA A 225 -41.49 -15.50 10.51
C ALA A 225 -41.12 -15.96 11.93
N GLY A 226 -39.85 -15.75 12.31
CA GLY A 226 -39.35 -16.08 13.64
C GLY A 226 -39.06 -17.57 13.90
N ARG A 227 -39.37 -18.49 12.98
CA ARG A 227 -38.97 -19.91 13.09
C ARG A 227 -37.47 -20.11 12.92
N LEU A 228 -36.84 -19.23 12.15
CA LEU A 228 -35.42 -19.29 11.83
C LEU A 228 -34.73 -18.01 12.29
N SER A 229 -33.54 -18.15 12.87
CA SER A 229 -32.67 -17.00 13.13
C SER A 229 -32.01 -16.56 11.83
N THR A 230 -31.77 -15.26 11.69
CA THR A 230 -30.84 -14.77 10.67
C THR A 230 -29.42 -15.00 11.18
N GLN A 231 -28.41 -15.08 10.31
CA GLN A 231 -26.99 -15.00 10.75
C GLN A 231 -26.48 -13.56 10.84
N THR A 232 -27.36 -12.58 10.61
CA THR A 232 -26.98 -11.18 10.43
C THR A 232 -27.15 -10.42 11.73
N PHE A 233 -26.04 -9.90 12.25
CA PHE A 233 -26.02 -9.17 13.51
C PHE A 233 -26.66 -7.79 13.37
N ALA A 234 -27.44 -7.40 14.38
CA ALA A 234 -27.98 -6.06 14.51
C ALA A 234 -27.00 -5.15 15.28
N PRO A 235 -26.97 -3.83 15.01
CA PRO A 235 -26.27 -2.82 15.80
C PRO A 235 -26.56 -2.97 17.31
N LEU A 236 -25.59 -2.70 18.18
CA LEU A 236 -25.79 -2.88 19.64
C LEU A 236 -26.86 -1.95 20.18
N GLU A 237 -27.06 -0.81 19.53
CA GLU A 237 -28.13 0.14 19.85
C GLU A 237 -29.54 -0.40 19.57
N ASP A 238 -29.67 -1.42 18.70
CA ASP A 238 -30.94 -2.11 18.44
C ASP A 238 -31.19 -3.26 19.46
N SER A 239 -30.30 -3.46 20.44
CA SER A 239 -30.49 -4.47 21.49
C SER A 239 -31.78 -4.23 22.26
N GLY A 240 -32.62 -5.27 22.35
CA GLY A 240 -33.90 -5.23 23.06
C GLY A 240 -35.09 -4.74 22.20
N LYS A 241 -34.87 -4.42 20.92
CA LYS A 241 -35.97 -4.15 19.99
C LYS A 241 -36.65 -5.45 19.57
N ASP A 242 -37.95 -5.42 19.29
CA ASP A 242 -38.76 -6.61 18.96
C ASP A 242 -38.28 -7.38 17.73
N PHE A 243 -37.59 -6.68 16.81
CA PHE A 243 -37.01 -7.23 15.59
C PHE A 243 -35.58 -7.79 15.78
N VAL A 244 -35.05 -7.76 17.00
CA VAL A 244 -33.73 -8.32 17.37
C VAL A 244 -33.90 -9.42 18.40
N LYS A 245 -33.23 -10.55 18.18
CA LYS A 245 -33.14 -11.65 19.15
C LYS A 245 -31.72 -12.18 19.18
N ASP A 246 -31.16 -12.35 20.38
CA ASP A 246 -29.78 -12.84 20.56
C ASP A 246 -28.72 -12.03 19.79
N GLY A 247 -28.99 -10.73 19.56
CA GLY A 247 -28.11 -9.81 18.83
C GLY A 247 -28.19 -9.94 17.31
N GLN A 248 -29.07 -10.79 16.79
CA GLN A 248 -29.32 -10.99 15.36
C GLN A 248 -30.70 -10.44 14.97
N TYR A 249 -30.86 -10.04 13.73
CA TYR A 249 -32.19 -9.69 13.20
C TYR A 249 -33.10 -10.92 13.21
N ARG A 250 -34.38 -10.72 13.48
CA ARG A 250 -35.39 -11.79 13.38
C ARG A 250 -35.87 -11.94 11.94
N SER A 251 -36.00 -13.18 11.48
CA SER A 251 -36.48 -13.45 10.13
C SER A 251 -37.96 -13.09 9.96
N GLY A 252 -38.30 -12.49 8.82
CA GLY A 252 -39.68 -12.18 8.47
C GLY A 252 -40.30 -11.01 9.26
N ILE A 253 -39.55 -10.32 10.11
CA ILE A 253 -40.02 -9.15 10.88
C ILE A 253 -39.53 -7.86 10.20
N PRO A 254 -40.41 -6.88 9.93
CA PRO A 254 -40.00 -5.59 9.40
C PRO A 254 -39.05 -4.85 10.35
N VAL A 255 -37.92 -4.39 9.83
CA VAL A 255 -36.90 -3.60 10.51
C VAL A 255 -36.93 -2.18 9.96
N PRO A 256 -37.17 -1.16 10.80
CA PRO A 256 -37.30 0.22 10.35
C PRO A 256 -35.94 0.82 9.99
N MET A 257 -35.79 1.36 8.79
CA MET A 257 -34.62 2.10 8.32
C MET A 257 -34.67 3.57 8.82
N PRO A 258 -33.52 4.26 8.96
CA PRO A 258 -33.49 5.65 9.43
C PRO A 258 -34.28 6.65 8.58
N ASP A 259 -34.56 6.33 7.32
CA ASP A 259 -35.35 7.14 6.40
C ASP A 259 -36.87 6.86 6.45
N GLY A 260 -37.31 5.98 7.37
CA GLY A 260 -38.71 5.60 7.55
C GLY A 260 -39.17 4.41 6.73
N GLN A 261 -38.34 3.89 5.81
CA GLN A 261 -38.63 2.66 5.08
C GLN A 261 -38.45 1.42 5.98
N THR A 262 -38.87 0.24 5.54
CA THR A 262 -38.65 -1.01 6.28
C THR A 262 -38.00 -2.08 5.42
N VAL A 263 -37.14 -2.89 6.01
CA VAL A 263 -36.57 -4.10 5.39
C VAL A 263 -36.94 -5.35 6.17
N THR A 264 -37.03 -6.47 5.48
CA THR A 264 -37.28 -7.77 6.12
C THR A 264 -36.09 -8.67 5.86
N PHE A 265 -35.52 -9.25 6.90
CA PHE A 265 -34.40 -10.19 6.79
C PHE A 265 -34.89 -11.62 6.55
N LEU A 266 -34.17 -12.35 5.70
CA LEU A 266 -34.43 -13.75 5.33
C LEU A 266 -33.90 -14.68 6.42
N GLY A 267 -34.60 -15.77 6.73
CA GLY A 267 -34.19 -16.73 7.78
C GLY A 267 -33.08 -17.67 7.35
N GLN A 268 -31.88 -17.15 7.12
CA GLN A 268 -30.78 -17.93 6.56
C GLN A 268 -30.01 -18.72 7.64
N PRO A 269 -30.00 -20.07 7.57
CA PRO A 269 -29.10 -20.89 8.37
C PRO A 269 -27.66 -20.82 7.81
N ARG A 270 -26.67 -21.27 8.59
CA ARG A 270 -25.24 -21.29 8.16
C ARG A 270 -24.97 -22.22 6.99
N ALA A 271 -25.77 -23.27 6.86
CA ALA A 271 -25.71 -24.21 5.76
C ALA A 271 -27.13 -24.53 5.31
N THR A 272 -27.29 -24.79 4.02
CA THR A 272 -28.55 -25.31 3.47
C THR A 272 -28.99 -26.51 4.29
N ARG A 273 -30.27 -26.54 4.67
CA ARG A 273 -30.80 -27.62 5.51
C ARG A 273 -32.25 -27.91 5.17
N ILE A 274 -32.63 -29.15 5.40
CA ILE A 274 -34.00 -29.62 5.26
C ILE A 274 -34.77 -29.18 6.50
N ILE A 275 -36.01 -28.73 6.29
CA ILE A 275 -36.93 -28.28 7.34
C ILE A 275 -38.27 -28.99 7.21
N ASP A 276 -39.07 -28.88 8.26
CA ASP A 276 -40.45 -29.37 8.25
C ASP A 276 -41.28 -28.63 7.17
N PRO A 277 -41.93 -29.34 6.23
CA PRO A 277 -42.78 -28.73 5.21
C PRO A 277 -43.91 -27.86 5.78
N THR A 278 -44.37 -28.11 7.00
CA THR A 278 -45.41 -27.29 7.65
C THR A 278 -44.95 -25.86 7.94
N TRP A 279 -43.64 -25.59 7.95
CA TRP A 279 -43.10 -24.25 8.16
C TRP A 279 -43.00 -23.45 6.86
N PHE A 280 -43.13 -24.10 5.71
CA PHE A 280 -43.03 -23.48 4.40
C PHE A 280 -44.27 -22.63 4.09
N LYS A 281 -44.05 -21.43 3.56
CA LYS A 281 -45.07 -20.53 3.04
C LYS A 281 -44.74 -20.22 1.58
N PRO A 282 -45.61 -20.55 0.61
CA PRO A 282 -45.36 -20.27 -0.80
C PRO A 282 -45.16 -18.77 -1.00
N GLY A 283 -44.13 -18.41 -1.77
CA GLY A 283 -43.72 -17.03 -1.96
C GLY A 283 -44.58 -16.31 -3.00
N SER A 284 -44.68 -14.99 -2.87
CA SER A 284 -45.15 -14.11 -3.95
C SER A 284 -43.95 -13.51 -4.70
N HIS A 285 -44.16 -13.05 -5.93
CA HIS A 285 -43.12 -12.42 -6.75
C HIS A 285 -42.53 -11.11 -6.17
N GLY A 286 -43.01 -10.62 -5.02
CA GLY A 286 -42.58 -9.35 -4.43
C GLY A 286 -41.38 -9.44 -3.49
N THR A 287 -41.03 -10.63 -3.00
CA THR A 287 -39.91 -10.84 -2.06
C THR A 287 -39.08 -12.02 -2.48
N ALA A 288 -37.75 -11.92 -2.35
CA ALA A 288 -36.86 -13.00 -2.75
C ALA A 288 -37.19 -14.30 -1.98
N PRO A 289 -37.55 -15.40 -2.67
CA PRO A 289 -37.77 -16.67 -2.01
C PRO A 289 -36.44 -17.19 -1.46
N TRP A 290 -36.48 -17.89 -0.35
CA TRP A 290 -35.29 -18.39 0.35
C TRP A 290 -35.51 -19.80 0.93
N ALA A 291 -36.66 -20.39 0.65
CA ALA A 291 -36.96 -21.79 0.86
C ALA A 291 -37.53 -22.38 -0.44
N VAL A 292 -37.34 -23.68 -0.61
CA VAL A 292 -37.88 -24.46 -1.73
C VAL A 292 -38.58 -25.68 -1.18
N GLN A 293 -39.79 -25.94 -1.65
CA GLN A 293 -40.53 -27.16 -1.40
C GLN A 293 -40.55 -28.00 -2.67
N LEU A 294 -40.30 -29.29 -2.50
CA LEU A 294 -40.34 -30.30 -3.55
C LEU A 294 -41.45 -31.30 -3.22
N ASP A 295 -42.45 -31.36 -4.09
CA ASP A 295 -43.50 -32.37 -4.06
C ASP A 295 -43.25 -33.37 -5.19
N VAL A 296 -43.06 -34.65 -4.83
CA VAL A 296 -42.81 -35.74 -5.78
C VAL A 296 -43.95 -36.74 -5.72
N ILE A 297 -44.56 -37.01 -6.87
CA ILE A 297 -45.66 -37.97 -7.00
C ILE A 297 -45.10 -39.28 -7.57
N TYR A 298 -45.13 -40.32 -6.75
CA TYR A 298 -44.77 -41.68 -7.15
C TYR A 298 -46.02 -42.52 -7.40
N GLU A 299 -45.99 -43.37 -8.42
CA GLU A 299 -47.01 -44.40 -8.64
C GLU A 299 -46.46 -45.76 -8.20
N ARG A 300 -47.10 -46.35 -7.18
CA ARG A 300 -46.76 -47.69 -6.68
C ARG A 300 -47.88 -48.66 -7.04
N THR A 301 -47.53 -49.75 -7.70
CA THR A 301 -48.45 -50.86 -7.94
C THR A 301 -48.56 -51.69 -6.66
N LYS A 302 -49.75 -51.73 -6.03
CA LYS A 302 -50.01 -52.66 -4.91
C LYS A 302 -50.08 -54.09 -5.40
N GLU A 303 -49.94 -55.07 -4.50
CA GLU A 303 -50.00 -56.51 -4.79
C GLU A 303 -51.28 -56.95 -5.53
N LYS A 304 -52.36 -56.15 -5.49
CA LYS A 304 -53.62 -56.38 -6.21
C LYS A 304 -53.72 -55.69 -7.58
N GLY A 305 -52.62 -55.13 -8.10
CA GLY A 305 -52.61 -54.38 -9.37
C GLY A 305 -53.21 -52.97 -9.31
N THR A 306 -53.75 -52.53 -8.16
CA THR A 306 -54.21 -51.15 -7.97
C THR A 306 -53.02 -50.20 -7.85
N LYS A 307 -53.02 -49.17 -8.68
CA LYS A 307 -51.99 -48.12 -8.66
C LYS A 307 -52.33 -47.09 -7.59
N GLU A 308 -51.43 -46.88 -6.64
CA GLU A 308 -51.55 -45.86 -5.60
C GLU A 308 -50.57 -44.72 -5.88
N LYS A 309 -51.06 -43.48 -5.89
CA LYS A 309 -50.20 -42.30 -5.94
C LYS A 309 -49.76 -41.94 -4.53
N VAL A 310 -48.46 -41.96 -4.29
CA VAL A 310 -47.85 -41.57 -3.03
C VAL A 310 -47.15 -40.23 -3.26
N ILE A 311 -47.58 -39.20 -2.53
CA ILE A 311 -46.96 -37.88 -2.57
C ILE A 311 -45.92 -37.82 -1.46
N LYS A 312 -44.67 -37.52 -1.81
CA LYS A 312 -43.61 -37.21 -0.87
C LYS A 312 -43.27 -35.74 -0.98
N THR A 313 -43.29 -35.05 0.16
CA THR A 313 -42.95 -33.63 0.25
C THR A 313 -41.70 -33.46 1.10
N ALA A 314 -40.75 -32.68 0.61
CA ALA A 314 -39.60 -32.22 1.37
C ALA A 314 -39.42 -30.71 1.18
N CYS A 315 -38.88 -30.03 2.18
CA CYS A 315 -38.58 -28.61 2.09
C CYS A 315 -37.15 -28.34 2.53
N ALA A 316 -36.43 -27.48 1.81
CA ALA A 316 -35.11 -27.03 2.19
C ALA A 316 -35.04 -25.51 2.20
N VAL A 317 -34.22 -25.00 3.11
CA VAL A 317 -33.91 -23.58 3.25
C VAL A 317 -32.52 -23.33 2.74
N VAL A 318 -32.37 -22.28 1.92
CA VAL A 318 -31.09 -21.83 1.41
C VAL A 318 -30.28 -21.24 2.55
N GLY A 319 -29.09 -21.80 2.80
CA GLY A 319 -28.19 -21.35 3.85
C GLY A 319 -26.77 -21.17 3.36
N GLY A 320 -26.03 -20.30 4.04
CA GLY A 320 -24.64 -19.99 3.72
C GLY A 320 -23.97 -19.28 4.88
N GLU A 321 -22.66 -19.40 4.98
CA GLU A 321 -21.90 -18.70 6.00
C GLU A 321 -21.82 -17.22 5.65
N PRO A 322 -22.06 -16.30 6.61
CA PRO A 322 -21.90 -14.89 6.36
C PRO A 322 -20.44 -14.60 6.02
N ALA A 323 -20.22 -13.82 4.96
CA ALA A 323 -18.87 -13.46 4.55
C ALA A 323 -18.34 -12.35 5.46
N TYR A 324 -17.26 -12.64 6.18
CA TYR A 324 -16.59 -11.63 6.99
C TYR A 324 -15.88 -10.60 6.11
N PRO A 325 -15.97 -9.30 6.43
CA PRO A 325 -15.20 -8.28 5.75
C PRO A 325 -13.71 -8.56 5.95
N LYS A 326 -12.90 -8.33 4.89
CA LYS A 326 -11.45 -8.39 5.03
C LYS A 326 -10.98 -7.20 5.87
N PRO A 327 -9.97 -7.36 6.74
CA PRO A 327 -9.35 -6.24 7.42
C PRO A 327 -8.86 -5.21 6.40
N SER A 328 -9.18 -3.94 6.64
CA SER A 328 -8.78 -2.82 5.80
C SER A 328 -8.56 -1.56 6.64
N ALA A 329 -7.91 -0.56 6.09
CA ALA A 329 -7.72 0.70 6.79
C ALA A 329 -8.13 1.88 5.89
N PHE A 330 -8.84 2.84 6.48
CA PHE A 330 -9.07 4.12 5.84
C PHE A 330 -8.01 5.11 6.31
N VAL A 331 -7.16 5.55 5.38
CA VAL A 331 -6.01 6.40 5.70
C VAL A 331 -6.26 7.79 5.17
N VAL A 332 -6.28 8.78 6.08
CA VAL A 332 -6.30 10.20 5.72
C VAL A 332 -4.95 10.78 6.10
N ASN A 333 -4.19 11.15 5.07
CA ASN A 333 -2.90 11.79 5.25
C ASN A 333 -3.02 13.30 5.08
N PHE A 334 -2.46 14.04 6.04
CA PHE A 334 -2.25 15.47 5.91
C PHE A 334 -0.76 15.72 5.67
N PRO A 335 -0.27 15.60 4.42
CA PRO A 335 1.16 15.71 4.11
C PRO A 335 1.75 17.08 4.49
N GLN A 336 0.89 18.09 4.63
CA GLN A 336 1.21 19.47 5.01
C GLN A 336 0.92 19.77 6.49
N GLY A 337 0.60 18.73 7.27
CA GLY A 337 0.12 18.85 8.64
C GLY A 337 -1.39 19.06 8.72
N LYS A 338 -1.95 18.75 9.90
CA LYS A 338 -3.37 18.90 10.21
C LYS A 338 -3.82 20.37 10.06
N PRO A 339 -4.91 20.66 9.33
CA PRO A 339 -5.49 22.01 9.30
C PRO A 339 -6.00 22.42 10.68
N SER A 340 -5.71 23.66 11.10
CA SER A 340 -6.07 24.17 12.43
C SER A 340 -7.58 24.31 12.64
N GLN A 341 -8.34 24.56 11.57
CA GLN A 341 -9.79 24.71 11.61
C GLN A 341 -10.56 23.40 11.85
N PHE A 342 -9.89 22.25 11.73
CA PHE A 342 -10.51 20.95 11.91
C PHE A 342 -9.94 20.28 13.15
N GLY A 343 -10.78 20.08 14.16
CA GLY A 343 -10.46 19.34 15.37
C GLY A 343 -10.44 17.84 15.13
N CYS A 344 -11.34 17.33 14.27
CA CYS A 344 -11.55 15.92 13.95
C CYS A 344 -11.94 15.70 12.48
N LEU A 345 -12.12 14.44 12.05
CA LEU A 345 -12.58 14.13 10.68
C LEU A 345 -14.02 14.58 10.45
N SER A 346 -14.87 14.53 11.48
CA SER A 346 -16.26 14.97 11.35
C SER A 346 -16.38 16.47 11.04
N ASP A 347 -15.42 17.29 11.48
CA ASP A 347 -15.40 18.72 11.15
C ASP A 347 -15.17 18.93 9.65
N ILE A 348 -14.32 18.12 9.02
CA ILE A 348 -14.06 18.15 7.57
C ILE A 348 -15.31 17.72 6.81
N LEU A 349 -15.93 16.63 7.26
CA LEU A 349 -17.12 16.06 6.64
C LEU A 349 -18.29 17.06 6.58
N ASN A 350 -18.47 17.82 7.66
CA ASN A 350 -19.63 18.69 7.86
C ASN A 350 -19.34 20.19 7.62
N PHE A 351 -18.14 20.53 7.16
CA PHE A 351 -17.78 21.91 6.84
C PHE A 351 -18.62 22.42 5.67
N LYS A 352 -19.30 23.57 5.86
CA LYS A 352 -20.23 24.13 4.86
C LYS A 352 -19.59 25.15 3.93
N ASP A 353 -18.54 25.84 4.39
CA ASP A 353 -17.98 27.00 3.71
C ASP A 353 -16.82 26.64 2.76
N TRP A 354 -16.94 25.52 2.03
CA TRP A 354 -15.95 25.15 1.03
C TRP A 354 -15.98 26.14 -0.14
N THR A 355 -14.89 26.86 -0.37
CA THR A 355 -14.77 27.91 -1.41
C THR A 355 -14.39 27.38 -2.79
N GLY A 356 -14.20 26.07 -2.93
CA GLY A 356 -13.81 25.43 -4.18
C GLY A 356 -14.35 24.01 -4.31
N GLN A 357 -14.49 23.58 -5.55
CA GLN A 357 -14.78 22.21 -5.92
C GLN A 357 -13.49 21.60 -6.49
N GLY A 358 -13.06 20.46 -5.98
CA GLY A 358 -11.83 19.81 -6.44
C GLY A 358 -12.00 19.14 -7.80
N GLU A 359 -10.90 18.83 -8.47
CA GLU A 359 -10.90 17.89 -9.59
C GLU A 359 -10.97 16.47 -9.05
N TRP A 360 -11.90 15.70 -9.62
CA TRP A 360 -12.21 14.36 -9.17
C TRP A 360 -11.67 13.33 -10.13
N GLN A 361 -11.05 12.29 -9.56
CA GLN A 361 -10.59 11.15 -10.32
C GLN A 361 -11.05 9.86 -9.63
N GLN A 362 -11.52 8.92 -10.44
CA GLN A 362 -11.90 7.58 -10.06
C GLN A 362 -10.85 6.61 -10.56
N VAL A 363 -10.59 5.56 -9.78
CA VAL A 363 -9.76 4.44 -10.22
C VAL A 363 -10.47 3.69 -11.35
N VAL A 364 -9.82 3.57 -12.49
CA VAL A 364 -10.23 2.76 -13.64
C VAL A 364 -9.30 1.57 -13.78
N GLY A 365 -9.87 0.39 -14.01
CA GLY A 365 -9.13 -0.87 -14.07
C GLY A 365 -8.92 -1.50 -12.70
N THR A 366 -7.67 -1.62 -12.26
CA THR A 366 -7.30 -2.34 -11.02
C THR A 366 -6.82 -1.39 -9.90
N GLU A 367 -6.11 -1.89 -8.88
CA GLU A 367 -5.63 -1.11 -7.74
C GLU A 367 -4.65 0.02 -8.12
N VAL A 368 -4.66 1.09 -7.32
CA VAL A 368 -3.72 2.22 -7.38
C VAL A 368 -3.14 2.45 -5.97
N PRO A 369 -1.82 2.41 -5.78
CA PRO A 369 -0.78 2.15 -6.79
C PRO A 369 -0.83 0.70 -7.29
N GLY A 370 -0.69 0.48 -8.60
CA GLY A 370 -0.84 -0.82 -9.24
C GLY A 370 -1.03 -0.72 -10.75
N LYS A 371 -1.76 -1.65 -11.37
CA LYS A 371 -2.05 -1.63 -12.83
C LYS A 371 -3.25 -0.75 -13.19
N GLY A 372 -3.96 -0.18 -12.21
CA GLY A 372 -5.05 0.77 -12.45
C GLY A 372 -4.54 2.16 -12.80
N SER A 373 -5.41 2.99 -13.37
CA SER A 373 -5.15 4.41 -13.62
C SER A 373 -6.21 5.27 -12.94
N LEU A 374 -5.88 6.52 -12.65
CA LEU A 374 -6.86 7.52 -12.24
C LEU A 374 -7.43 8.18 -13.50
N ALA A 375 -8.74 8.16 -13.66
CA ALA A 375 -9.45 8.82 -14.75
C ALA A 375 -10.57 9.71 -14.21
N PRO A 376 -11.12 10.66 -14.99
CA PRO A 376 -12.32 11.37 -14.59
C PRO A 376 -13.46 10.39 -14.23
N PRO A 377 -14.32 10.71 -13.25
CA PRO A 377 -15.43 9.85 -12.85
C PRO A 377 -16.36 9.56 -14.03
N MET A 378 -16.75 8.28 -14.18
CA MET A 378 -17.67 7.87 -15.26
C MET A 378 -19.10 8.38 -15.05
N GLU A 379 -19.50 8.64 -13.80
CA GLU A 379 -20.79 9.25 -13.47
C GLU A 379 -20.72 10.77 -13.74
N THR A 380 -21.31 11.21 -14.86
CA THR A 380 -21.41 12.62 -15.30
C THR A 380 -22.05 13.57 -14.29
N ILE A 381 -22.73 13.05 -13.27
CA ILE A 381 -23.38 13.80 -12.20
C ILE A 381 -22.36 14.31 -11.15
N SER A 382 -21.12 13.81 -11.17
CA SER A 382 -20.07 14.19 -10.20
C SER A 382 -19.34 15.49 -10.57
N GLY A 383 -20.08 16.49 -11.05
CA GLY A 383 -19.56 17.85 -11.19
C GLY A 383 -19.08 18.35 -9.83
N GLY A 384 -17.78 18.64 -9.73
CA GLY A 384 -17.10 19.28 -8.61
C GLY A 384 -17.65 18.98 -7.20
N LEU A 385 -17.29 17.86 -6.58
CA LEU A 385 -17.64 17.67 -5.17
C LEU A 385 -16.74 18.53 -4.27
N SER A 386 -17.33 19.11 -3.23
CA SER A 386 -16.56 19.75 -2.15
C SER A 386 -15.71 18.72 -1.41
N PRO A 387 -14.60 19.11 -0.75
CA PRO A 387 -13.80 18.19 0.05
C PRO A 387 -14.57 17.46 1.17
N GLY A 388 -15.63 18.06 1.73
CA GLY A 388 -16.50 17.38 2.69
C GLY A 388 -17.33 16.27 2.06
N SER A 389 -17.99 16.56 0.93
CA SER A 389 -18.69 15.55 0.12
C SER A 389 -17.72 14.50 -0.42
N ALA A 390 -16.46 14.89 -0.62
CA ALA A 390 -15.40 14.01 -1.07
C ALA A 390 -15.14 12.87 -0.10
N LEU A 391 -14.83 13.30 1.11
CA LEU A 391 -14.55 12.45 2.23
C LEU A 391 -15.78 11.60 2.54
N ALA A 392 -16.99 12.17 2.46
CA ALA A 392 -18.23 11.43 2.62
C ALA A 392 -18.33 10.27 1.63
N ARG A 393 -18.12 10.51 0.33
CA ARG A 393 -18.18 9.44 -0.68
C ARG A 393 -17.12 8.37 -0.46
N ALA A 394 -15.87 8.76 -0.21
CA ALA A 394 -14.78 7.83 0.04
C ALA A 394 -15.01 6.97 1.31
N LEU A 395 -15.48 7.59 2.40
CA LEU A 395 -15.83 6.90 3.64
C LEU A 395 -17.00 5.94 3.41
N TYR A 396 -18.03 6.36 2.70
CA TYR A 396 -19.19 5.54 2.40
C TYR A 396 -18.83 4.30 1.57
N ASP A 397 -18.05 4.49 0.50
CA ASP A 397 -17.61 3.37 -0.35
C ASP A 397 -16.70 2.40 0.42
N TRP A 398 -15.91 2.89 1.38
CA TRP A 398 -15.13 2.04 2.28
C TRP A 398 -16.01 1.31 3.31
N LEU A 399 -16.97 1.99 3.95
CA LEU A 399 -17.92 1.40 4.91
C LEU A 399 -18.74 0.26 4.30
N LYS A 400 -19.18 0.40 3.05
CA LYS A 400 -19.86 -0.69 2.32
C LYS A 400 -19.04 -1.98 2.26
N GLN A 401 -17.71 -1.88 2.15
CA GLN A 401 -16.82 -3.05 2.11
C GLN A 401 -16.66 -3.70 3.50
N MET A 402 -16.84 -2.90 4.55
CA MET A 402 -16.76 -3.33 5.94
C MET A 402 -17.99 -4.12 6.40
N GLY A 403 -19.10 -4.05 5.68
CA GLY A 403 -20.29 -4.86 5.93
C GLY A 403 -21.04 -4.51 7.22
N PRO A 404 -21.93 -5.40 7.70
CA PRO A 404 -22.88 -5.07 8.77
C PRO A 404 -22.30 -5.12 10.19
N LEU A 405 -21.01 -5.44 10.34
CA LEU A 405 -20.38 -5.62 11.65
C LEU A 405 -19.83 -4.32 12.26
N VAL A 406 -19.84 -3.23 11.50
CA VAL A 406 -19.42 -1.91 11.99
C VAL A 406 -20.43 -1.41 13.02
N GLU A 407 -19.94 -1.04 14.21
CA GLU A 407 -20.80 -0.46 15.24
C GLU A 407 -20.95 1.06 15.03
N PRO A 408 -22.16 1.60 14.72
CA PRO A 408 -22.34 3.00 14.36
C PRO A 408 -21.84 3.98 15.42
N ALA A 409 -22.03 3.64 16.71
CA ALA A 409 -21.59 4.48 17.82
C ALA A 409 -20.05 4.56 17.95
N ASN A 410 -19.35 3.45 17.75
CA ASN A 410 -17.88 3.42 17.80
C ASN A 410 -17.29 4.19 16.62
N PHE A 411 -17.87 4.01 15.43
CA PHE A 411 -17.44 4.75 14.25
C PHE A 411 -17.65 6.26 14.42
N ALA A 412 -18.83 6.69 14.89
CA ALA A 412 -19.10 8.09 15.17
C ALA A 412 -18.15 8.66 16.24
N LYS A 413 -17.85 7.91 17.31
CA LYS A 413 -16.88 8.32 18.33
C LYS A 413 -15.49 8.56 17.74
N MET A 414 -15.04 7.67 16.87
CA MET A 414 -13.73 7.78 16.22
C MET A 414 -13.68 8.93 15.20
N MET A 415 -14.74 9.15 14.43
CA MET A 415 -14.84 10.30 13.52
C MET A 415 -14.80 11.66 14.26
N ASN A 416 -15.35 11.69 15.47
CA ASN A 416 -15.33 12.85 16.37
C ASN A 416 -14.11 12.87 17.30
N GLN A 417 -13.21 11.88 17.21
CA GLN A 417 -12.01 11.87 18.01
C GLN A 417 -11.14 13.06 17.60
N GLN A 418 -10.80 13.91 18.56
CA GLN A 418 -9.90 15.00 18.31
C GLN A 418 -8.57 14.44 17.81
N PHE A 419 -8.13 15.00 16.70
CA PHE A 419 -6.80 14.78 16.21
C PHE A 419 -5.79 15.07 17.32
N ALA A 420 -4.83 14.17 17.51
CA ALA A 420 -3.79 14.35 18.51
C ALA A 420 -3.18 15.75 18.36
N HIS A 421 -3.21 16.53 19.44
CA HIS A 421 -2.41 17.75 19.49
C HIS A 421 -0.96 17.33 19.22
N ALA A 422 -0.27 18.05 18.33
CA ALA A 422 1.16 17.87 18.15
C ALA A 422 1.77 17.78 19.54
N ILE A 423 2.41 16.65 19.85
CA ILE A 423 3.13 16.48 21.11
C ILE A 423 4.01 17.72 21.22
N LYS A 424 3.71 18.59 22.19
CA LYS A 424 4.60 19.69 22.53
C LYS A 424 5.83 19.04 23.11
N THR A 425 6.79 18.67 22.26
CA THR A 425 8.17 18.57 22.69
C THR A 425 8.50 19.89 23.37
N ALA A 426 8.99 19.80 24.60
CA ALA A 426 9.36 20.94 25.42
C ALA A 426 10.18 21.94 24.59
N SER A 427 9.80 23.23 24.65
CA SER A 427 10.55 24.28 23.97
C SER A 427 11.90 24.47 24.67
N ILE A 428 12.97 24.18 23.94
CA ILE A 428 14.15 25.02 24.00
C ILE A 428 13.85 26.15 23.03
N ASP A 429 13.57 27.33 23.59
CA ASP A 429 13.41 28.55 22.81
C ASP A 429 14.76 28.96 22.23
N SER A 430 15.00 28.60 20.97
CA SER A 430 15.71 29.46 20.04
C SER A 430 14.89 29.52 18.76
N ALA A 431 14.59 30.74 18.32
CA ALA A 431 13.76 31.02 17.15
C ALA A 431 14.30 30.32 15.89
N THR A 432 13.68 29.21 15.48
CA THR A 432 14.11 28.42 14.31
C THR A 432 13.24 28.70 13.10
N ASN A 433 13.58 29.80 12.44
CA ASN A 433 13.79 30.00 11.02
C ASN A 433 13.12 28.99 10.06
N GLN A 434 12.11 29.48 9.33
CA GLN A 434 11.34 28.79 8.30
C GLN A 434 12.16 28.58 7.03
N ALA A 435 12.37 27.36 6.56
CA ALA A 435 12.86 27.15 5.20
C ALA A 435 11.78 27.45 4.15
N ASN A 436 11.75 28.67 3.62
CA ASN A 436 10.83 29.16 2.59
C ASN A 436 11.47 29.06 1.20
N SER A 437 11.06 28.07 0.39
CA SER A 437 11.56 27.90 -0.98
C SER A 437 10.65 28.52 -2.04
N CYS A 438 11.24 29.15 -3.06
CA CYS A 438 10.56 29.65 -4.25
C CYS A 438 11.09 29.01 -5.56
N LEU A 439 10.14 28.54 -6.38
CA LEU A 439 10.15 28.32 -7.85
C LEU A 439 10.67 26.99 -8.49
N ALA A 440 9.68 26.22 -9.01
CA ALA A 440 9.37 25.72 -10.38
C ALA A 440 10.38 25.11 -11.41
N ALA A 441 9.84 24.11 -12.15
CA ALA A 441 10.18 23.64 -13.52
C ALA A 441 10.18 24.83 -14.53
N ASP A 442 10.95 24.96 -15.60
CA ASP A 442 11.70 24.09 -16.54
C ASP A 442 12.86 24.95 -17.14
N THR A 443 13.73 24.35 -17.96
CA THR A 443 15.01 24.81 -18.53
C THR A 443 15.08 26.21 -19.23
N GLY A 444 16.29 26.80 -19.27
CA GLY A 444 16.66 28.06 -19.97
C GLY A 444 16.21 29.36 -19.28
N SER A 445 14.93 29.44 -18.94
CA SER A 445 14.30 30.56 -18.24
C SER A 445 14.82 30.75 -16.81
N ARG A 446 15.42 29.69 -16.24
CA ARG A 446 15.90 29.61 -14.85
C ARG A 446 17.09 30.49 -14.54
N GLU A 447 18.07 30.55 -15.42
CA GLU A 447 19.25 31.39 -15.18
C GLU A 447 18.88 32.87 -15.32
N TYR A 448 18.07 33.22 -16.32
CA TYR A 448 17.56 34.58 -16.51
C TYR A 448 16.64 35.06 -15.37
N ALA A 449 15.71 34.21 -14.91
CA ALA A 449 14.84 34.53 -13.79
C ALA A 449 15.63 34.62 -12.47
N LEU A 450 16.55 33.68 -12.20
CA LEU A 450 17.36 33.73 -10.98
C LEU A 450 18.29 34.96 -10.99
N LEU A 451 18.93 35.30 -12.12
CA LEU A 451 19.84 36.45 -12.20
C LEU A 451 19.12 37.80 -12.10
N ASN A 452 17.95 37.96 -12.73
CA ASN A 452 17.21 39.23 -12.74
C ASN A 452 16.22 39.40 -11.58
N GLN A 453 15.74 38.31 -10.98
CA GLN A 453 14.72 38.36 -9.93
C GLN A 453 15.29 38.23 -8.50
N THR A 454 16.57 37.85 -8.32
CA THR A 454 17.21 37.66 -6.99
C THR A 454 18.22 38.73 -6.61
N ASN A 455 18.35 39.82 -7.37
CA ASN A 455 19.10 40.98 -6.91
C ASN A 455 18.39 41.61 -5.70
N PRO A 456 19.12 42.27 -4.77
CA PRO A 456 18.50 43.09 -3.73
C PRO A 456 17.47 44.02 -4.37
N ASP A 457 16.21 43.94 -3.94
CA ASP A 457 15.06 44.69 -4.47
C ASP A 457 14.61 44.36 -5.91
N GLY A 458 15.14 43.28 -6.48
CA GLY A 458 14.68 42.74 -7.76
C GLY A 458 13.24 42.21 -7.67
N PRO A 459 12.50 42.14 -8.80
CA PRO A 459 11.08 41.79 -8.80
C PRO A 459 10.75 40.42 -8.17
N GLY A 460 11.70 39.48 -8.10
CA GLY A 460 11.51 38.22 -7.37
C GLY A 460 11.67 38.32 -5.87
N GLN A 461 12.55 39.20 -5.38
CA GLN A 461 12.69 39.45 -3.94
C GLN A 461 11.50 40.27 -3.41
N LEU A 462 10.96 41.16 -4.24
CA LEU A 462 9.69 41.86 -4.01
C LEU A 462 8.49 40.90 -4.10
N ALA A 463 8.46 39.97 -5.05
CA ALA A 463 7.41 38.94 -5.10
C ALA A 463 7.49 37.99 -3.88
N LEU A 464 8.70 37.60 -3.45
CA LEU A 464 8.96 36.85 -2.21
C LEU A 464 8.50 37.63 -0.98
N SER A 465 8.90 38.91 -0.86
CA SER A 465 8.49 39.74 0.27
C SER A 465 6.98 39.94 0.28
N HIS A 466 6.32 40.08 -0.87
CA HIS A 466 4.86 40.11 -0.99
C HIS A 466 4.20 38.77 -0.63
N CYS A 467 4.82 37.63 -0.96
CA CYS A 467 4.37 36.31 -0.50
C CYS A 467 4.46 36.16 1.03
N PHE A 468 5.34 36.92 1.72
CA PHE A 468 5.49 36.90 3.18
C PHE A 468 4.87 38.10 3.92
N ALA A 469 4.57 39.20 3.22
CA ALA A 469 3.95 40.42 3.78
C ALA A 469 2.43 40.30 3.94
N ILE A 470 1.82 39.27 3.35
CA ILE A 470 0.44 38.89 3.64
C ILE A 470 0.41 38.39 5.11
N ARG A 471 -0.02 39.28 6.02
CA ARG A 471 -0.28 38.99 7.44
C ARG A 471 -1.27 37.84 7.68
N ASP A 472 -1.93 37.35 6.63
CA ASP A 472 -2.64 36.08 6.61
C ASP A 472 -1.69 34.92 6.29
N GLN A 473 -1.18 34.27 7.34
CA GLN A 473 -0.38 33.03 7.26
C GLN A 473 -1.14 31.81 6.67
N ARG A 474 -2.28 32.02 5.99
CA ARG A 474 -3.20 31.01 5.48
C ARG A 474 -2.90 30.52 4.06
N ILE A 475 -2.04 31.20 3.31
CA ILE A 475 -1.80 30.91 1.88
C ILE A 475 -0.50 30.11 1.62
N ALA A 476 0.44 30.04 2.57
CA ALA A 476 1.76 29.45 2.31
C ALA A 476 1.95 27.98 2.75
N ARG A 477 1.08 27.41 3.59
CA ARG A 477 1.35 26.10 4.24
C ARG A 477 0.95 24.88 3.42
N ASN A 478 0.19 25.07 2.32
CA ASN A 478 -0.40 23.98 1.53
C ASN A 478 0.24 23.74 0.16
N LYS A 479 1.48 24.16 -0.04
CA LYS A 479 2.26 23.70 -1.19
C LYS A 479 3.36 22.84 -0.63
N ILE A 480 3.31 21.53 -0.93
CA ILE A 480 4.54 20.73 -0.91
C ILE A 480 5.44 21.48 -1.90
N PRO A 481 6.53 22.10 -1.42
CA PRO A 481 7.38 22.82 -2.35
C PRO A 481 7.87 21.77 -3.36
N PRO A 482 7.92 22.09 -4.67
CA PRO A 482 8.31 21.12 -5.69
C PRO A 482 9.52 20.33 -5.23
N ALA A 483 9.62 19.04 -5.52
CA ALA A 483 10.77 18.26 -5.05
C ALA A 483 12.12 18.86 -5.52
N SER A 484 12.09 19.62 -6.62
CA SER A 484 13.19 20.41 -7.17
C SER A 484 13.46 21.76 -6.50
N SER A 485 12.69 22.12 -5.48
CA SER A 485 12.83 23.37 -4.74
C SER A 485 14.05 23.34 -3.82
N LEU A 486 14.68 24.49 -3.59
CA LEU A 486 15.86 24.60 -2.72
C LEU A 486 15.45 25.03 -1.31
N PRO A 487 15.87 24.32 -0.25
CA PRO A 487 15.49 24.67 1.11
C PRO A 487 16.24 25.94 1.56
N LEU A 488 15.51 27.06 1.71
CA LEU A 488 16.07 28.35 2.15
C LEU A 488 15.50 28.76 3.51
N VAL A 489 16.28 28.65 4.57
CA VAL A 489 15.96 29.04 5.95
C VAL A 489 15.88 30.57 6.07
N VAL A 490 14.70 31.14 6.16
CA VAL A 490 14.45 32.55 6.48
C VAL A 490 14.47 32.72 7.98
N ASP A 491 15.38 33.56 8.47
CA ASP A 491 15.52 33.79 9.89
C ASP A 491 14.43 34.69 10.50
N ALA A 492 14.39 34.79 11.83
CA ALA A 492 13.44 35.64 12.54
C ALA A 492 13.51 37.14 12.13
N ASN A 493 14.61 37.56 11.48
CA ASN A 493 14.81 38.92 10.96
C ASN A 493 14.44 39.02 9.46
N GLY A 494 13.88 37.96 8.86
CA GLY A 494 13.53 37.90 7.45
C GLY A 494 14.73 37.68 6.52
N LYS A 495 15.92 37.37 7.04
CA LYS A 495 17.11 37.12 6.25
C LYS A 495 17.09 35.69 5.74
N CYS A 496 17.15 35.52 4.42
CA CYS A 496 17.30 34.19 3.82
C CYS A 496 18.69 33.62 4.12
N VAL A 497 18.72 32.33 4.40
CA VAL A 497 19.91 31.54 4.71
C VAL A 497 19.79 30.20 3.98
N LEU A 498 20.89 29.68 3.44
CA LEU A 498 20.88 28.32 2.87
C LEU A 498 20.75 27.32 4.03
N SER A 499 20.07 26.19 3.83
CA SER A 499 20.05 25.15 4.87
C SER A 499 21.48 24.78 5.30
N GLY A 500 21.71 24.58 6.60
CA GLY A 500 23.02 24.25 7.16
C GLY A 500 24.09 25.36 7.08
N LYS A 501 23.70 26.62 6.86
CA LYS A 501 24.60 27.80 6.81
C LYS A 501 24.10 28.92 7.73
N ASP A 502 24.94 29.93 7.94
CA ASP A 502 24.61 31.13 8.75
C ASP A 502 24.16 32.33 7.88
N ARG A 503 24.37 32.25 6.56
CA ARG A 503 23.94 33.25 5.58
C ARG A 503 23.62 32.61 4.24
N PHE A 504 22.78 33.28 3.45
CA PHE A 504 22.59 32.90 2.05
C PHE A 504 23.86 33.18 1.26
N ASP A 505 24.43 32.15 0.66
CA ASP A 505 25.62 32.23 -0.16
C ASP A 505 25.24 32.07 -1.64
N LYS A 506 24.95 33.21 -2.29
CA LYS A 506 24.52 33.26 -3.70
C LYS A 506 25.55 32.62 -4.63
N GLN A 507 26.84 32.81 -4.35
CA GLN A 507 27.91 32.30 -5.19
C GLN A 507 28.02 30.78 -5.06
N LEU A 508 27.98 30.25 -3.83
CA LEU A 508 27.97 28.81 -3.59
C LEU A 508 26.82 28.11 -4.31
N LEU A 509 25.61 28.67 -4.22
CA LEU A 509 24.43 28.10 -4.87
C LEU A 509 24.53 28.17 -6.39
N LYS A 510 24.96 29.32 -6.94
CA LYS A 510 25.18 29.48 -8.38
C LYS A 510 26.16 28.44 -8.88
N ASP A 511 27.30 28.31 -8.20
CA ASP A 511 28.35 27.39 -8.59
C ASP A 511 27.88 25.93 -8.52
N PHE A 512 27.07 25.56 -7.51
CA PHE A 512 26.46 24.23 -7.44
C PHE A 512 25.52 23.96 -8.62
N LEU A 513 24.60 24.87 -8.92
CA LEU A 513 23.63 24.69 -10.00
C LEU A 513 24.32 24.69 -11.38
N SER A 514 25.30 25.57 -11.59
CA SER A 514 26.15 25.57 -12.79
C SER A 514 26.89 24.24 -12.93
N ALA A 515 27.49 23.75 -11.85
CA ALA A 515 28.20 22.47 -11.86
C ALA A 515 27.30 21.28 -12.18
N VAL A 516 26.07 21.22 -11.64
CA VAL A 516 25.09 20.18 -11.99
C VAL A 516 24.66 20.28 -13.47
N TYR A 517 24.43 21.49 -13.96
CA TYR A 517 24.04 21.73 -15.36
C TYR A 517 25.15 21.37 -16.36
N GLU A 518 26.36 21.88 -16.14
CA GLU A 518 27.53 21.59 -16.97
C GLU A 518 27.84 20.10 -16.99
N THR A 519 27.74 19.43 -15.85
CA THR A 519 27.91 17.97 -15.77
C THR A 519 26.86 17.22 -16.59
N ASN A 520 25.60 17.67 -16.56
CA ASN A 520 24.53 17.07 -17.36
C ASN A 520 24.75 17.29 -18.86
N LEU A 521 25.20 18.48 -19.26
CA LEU A 521 25.52 18.80 -20.65
C LEU A 521 26.69 17.94 -21.14
N ALA A 522 27.76 17.86 -20.36
CA ALA A 522 28.92 17.02 -20.64
C ALA A 522 28.55 15.54 -20.77
N ALA A 523 27.59 15.06 -19.96
CA ALA A 523 27.07 13.69 -20.07
C ALA A 523 26.33 13.46 -21.40
N LEU A 524 25.48 14.38 -21.82
CA LEU A 524 24.74 14.26 -23.09
C LEU A 524 25.67 14.28 -24.30
N GLU A 525 26.64 15.19 -24.30
CA GLU A 525 27.66 15.28 -25.36
C GLU A 525 28.51 14.00 -25.37
N SER A 526 28.96 13.53 -24.20
CA SER A 526 29.73 12.30 -24.10
C SER A 526 28.96 11.07 -24.56
N LEU A 527 27.66 11.02 -24.27
CA LEU A 527 26.77 9.96 -24.74
C LEU A 527 26.71 9.94 -26.28
N GLU A 528 26.59 11.11 -26.91
CA GLU A 528 26.52 11.20 -28.37
C GLU A 528 27.85 10.85 -29.03
N THR A 529 28.97 11.43 -28.55
CA THR A 529 30.31 11.10 -29.03
C THR A 529 30.59 9.59 -28.91
N SER A 530 30.22 8.98 -27.77
CA SER A 530 30.41 7.54 -27.56
C SER A 530 29.60 6.68 -28.54
N LYS A 531 28.37 7.06 -28.89
CA LYS A 531 27.56 6.35 -29.89
C LYS A 531 28.19 6.43 -31.28
N GLN A 532 28.69 7.61 -31.66
CA GLN A 532 29.39 7.80 -32.92
C GLN A 532 30.64 6.91 -32.99
N MET A 533 31.42 6.85 -31.92
CA MET A 533 32.59 5.98 -31.83
C MET A 533 32.24 4.48 -31.86
N VAL A 534 31.17 4.05 -31.19
CA VAL A 534 30.68 2.66 -31.27
C VAL A 534 30.29 2.30 -32.70
N ASN A 535 29.59 3.18 -33.40
CA ASN A 535 29.15 2.94 -34.77
C ASN A 535 30.34 2.89 -35.74
N ARG A 536 31.29 3.83 -35.61
CA ARG A 536 32.53 3.85 -36.39
C ARG A 536 33.36 2.59 -36.15
N ALA A 537 33.57 2.20 -34.89
CA ALA A 537 34.32 1.01 -34.55
C ALA A 537 33.66 -0.27 -35.08
N LYS A 538 32.33 -0.40 -34.97
CA LYS A 538 31.58 -1.54 -35.53
C LYS A 538 31.67 -1.61 -37.06
N ALA A 539 31.59 -0.48 -37.74
CA ALA A 539 31.74 -0.42 -39.19
C ALA A 539 33.16 -0.88 -39.60
N SER A 540 34.20 -0.31 -39.00
CA SER A 540 35.59 -0.68 -39.29
C SER A 540 35.90 -2.13 -38.92
N LEU A 541 35.33 -2.68 -37.84
CA LEU A 541 35.49 -4.09 -37.49
C LEU A 541 34.88 -5.02 -38.53
N ARG A 542 33.72 -4.67 -39.11
CA ARG A 542 33.10 -5.47 -40.18
C ARG A 542 33.94 -5.47 -41.45
N GLU A 543 34.45 -4.30 -41.83
CA GLU A 543 35.33 -4.14 -42.99
C GLU A 543 36.65 -4.92 -42.81
N LEU A 544 37.30 -4.81 -41.65
CA LEU A 544 38.51 -5.58 -41.32
C LEU A 544 38.25 -7.08 -41.26
N ASP A 545 37.13 -7.53 -40.69
CA ASP A 545 36.81 -8.95 -40.63
C ASP A 545 36.60 -9.54 -42.03
N GLN A 546 35.98 -8.78 -42.95
CA GLN A 546 35.87 -9.17 -44.35
C GLN A 546 37.23 -9.19 -45.05
N LYS A 547 38.06 -8.14 -44.86
CA LYS A 547 39.40 -8.06 -45.44
C LYS A 547 40.30 -9.21 -44.98
N MET A 548 40.39 -9.45 -43.67
CA MET A 548 41.15 -10.56 -43.09
C MET A 548 40.64 -11.92 -43.57
N TYR A 549 39.33 -12.07 -43.80
CA TYR A 549 38.76 -13.30 -44.35
C TYR A 549 39.29 -13.57 -45.77
N PHE A 550 39.27 -12.56 -46.64
CA PHE A 550 39.82 -12.67 -47.99
C PHE A 550 41.34 -12.92 -47.99
N GLU A 551 42.11 -12.21 -47.16
CA GLU A 551 43.56 -12.42 -47.03
C GLU A 551 43.91 -13.83 -46.53
N ARG A 552 43.13 -14.40 -45.61
CA ARG A 552 43.30 -15.79 -45.16
C ARG A 552 42.99 -16.81 -46.26
N GLN A 553 41.96 -16.57 -47.05
CA GLN A 553 41.64 -17.41 -48.21
C GLN A 553 42.76 -17.34 -49.25
N GLU A 554 43.28 -16.15 -49.54
CA GLU A 554 44.41 -15.96 -50.45
C GLU A 554 45.67 -16.64 -49.91
N LEU A 555 46.00 -16.46 -48.63
CA LEU A 555 47.15 -17.12 -48.00
C LEU A 555 47.05 -18.65 -48.08
N THR A 556 45.84 -19.19 -47.86
CA THR A 556 45.59 -20.63 -47.99
C THR A 556 45.79 -21.10 -49.44
N SER A 557 45.29 -20.33 -50.41
CA SER A 557 45.44 -20.60 -51.84
C SER A 557 46.90 -20.55 -52.30
N VAL A 558 47.65 -19.51 -51.90
CA VAL A 558 49.07 -19.32 -52.23
C VAL A 558 49.93 -20.38 -51.54
N SER A 559 49.65 -20.72 -50.27
CA SER A 559 50.32 -21.80 -49.56
C SER A 559 50.11 -23.16 -50.24
N ALA A 560 48.87 -23.48 -50.63
CA ALA A 560 48.56 -24.70 -51.37
C ALA A 560 49.28 -24.73 -52.73
N ARG A 561 49.31 -23.61 -53.47
CA ARG A 561 50.05 -23.48 -54.73
C ARG A 561 51.56 -23.67 -54.52
N MET A 562 52.13 -23.02 -53.51
CA MET A 562 53.54 -23.14 -53.14
C MET A 562 53.91 -24.58 -52.78
N HIS A 563 53.04 -25.28 -52.04
CA HIS A 563 53.23 -26.70 -51.71
C HIS A 563 53.19 -27.59 -52.97
N ARG A 564 52.24 -27.36 -53.89
CA ARG A 564 52.19 -28.07 -55.19
C ARG A 564 53.44 -27.85 -56.04
N ILE A 565 53.97 -26.63 -56.08
CA ILE A 565 55.22 -26.34 -56.80
C ILE A 565 56.40 -27.02 -56.10
N ARG A 566 56.44 -27.01 -54.76
CA ARG A 566 57.48 -27.68 -53.96
C ARG A 566 57.49 -29.19 -54.20
N THR A 567 56.33 -29.85 -54.25
CA THR A 567 56.26 -31.31 -54.51
C THR A 567 56.63 -31.69 -55.94
N GLN A 568 56.57 -30.76 -56.89
CA GLN A 568 57.01 -30.98 -58.28
C GLN A 568 58.53 -30.79 -58.48
N MET A 569 59.25 -30.23 -57.50
CA MET A 569 60.69 -30.07 -57.56
C MET A 569 61.42 -31.28 -56.97
N PRO A 570 62.48 -31.81 -57.64
CA PRO A 570 63.23 -32.97 -57.14
C PRO A 570 64.25 -32.62 -56.04
N PHE A 571 64.35 -31.36 -55.65
CA PHE A 571 65.27 -30.85 -54.63
C PHE A 571 64.57 -29.84 -53.73
N ASP A 572 65.12 -29.60 -52.54
CA ASP A 572 64.56 -28.64 -51.60
C ASP A 572 64.92 -27.20 -52.01
N PRO A 573 63.94 -26.35 -52.37
CA PRO A 573 64.21 -25.02 -52.93
C PRO A 573 64.96 -24.10 -51.96
N GLU A 574 64.83 -24.30 -50.64
CA GLU A 574 65.53 -23.52 -49.63
C GLU A 574 67.03 -23.82 -49.55
N ASN A 575 67.46 -24.99 -50.04
CA ASN A 575 68.86 -25.44 -50.07
C ASN A 575 69.50 -25.37 -51.46
N SER A 576 68.82 -24.74 -52.44
CA SER A 576 69.21 -24.70 -53.86
C SER A 576 70.59 -24.11 -54.15
N LYS A 577 71.19 -23.32 -53.24
CA LYS A 577 72.58 -22.82 -53.36
C LYS A 577 73.65 -23.92 -53.34
N LYS A 578 73.30 -25.15 -52.96
CA LYS A 578 74.22 -26.32 -52.91
C LYS A 578 74.07 -27.27 -54.11
N ALA A 579 73.15 -26.99 -55.04
CA ALA A 579 72.97 -27.81 -56.23
C ALA A 579 74.06 -27.46 -57.27
N ASN A 580 75.17 -28.19 -57.25
CA ASN A 580 76.26 -28.03 -58.20
C ASN A 580 75.87 -28.63 -59.57
N GLY A 581 75.08 -27.90 -60.37
CA GLY A 581 74.76 -28.24 -61.76
C GLY A 581 73.73 -27.30 -62.40
N PRO A 582 73.75 -27.10 -63.73
CA PRO A 582 72.75 -26.28 -64.43
C PRO A 582 71.35 -26.90 -64.30
N LEU A 583 70.41 -26.15 -63.71
CA LEU A 583 69.01 -26.55 -63.57
C LEU A 583 68.36 -26.73 -64.95
N LYS A 584 67.50 -27.75 -65.09
CA LYS A 584 66.69 -27.89 -66.32
C LYS A 584 65.79 -26.64 -66.45
N PRO A 585 65.47 -26.18 -67.67
CA PRO A 585 64.66 -24.98 -67.87
C PRO A 585 63.32 -24.98 -67.10
N LYS A 586 62.67 -26.14 -67.02
CA LYS A 586 61.43 -26.34 -66.26
C LYS A 586 61.61 -26.19 -64.75
N ASP A 587 62.74 -26.65 -64.22
CA ASP A 587 63.07 -26.56 -62.79
C ASP A 587 63.44 -25.12 -62.40
N SER A 588 64.11 -24.39 -63.31
CA SER A 588 64.41 -22.96 -63.14
C SER A 588 63.14 -22.11 -63.09
N GLU A 589 62.16 -22.38 -63.97
CA GLU A 589 60.88 -21.66 -63.98
C GLU A 589 60.03 -21.99 -62.74
N ASN A 590 60.00 -23.26 -62.32
CA ASN A 590 59.34 -23.66 -61.07
C ASN A 590 59.96 -22.99 -59.84
N LEU A 591 61.30 -22.86 -59.80
CA LEU A 591 62.00 -22.16 -58.73
C LEU A 591 61.66 -20.66 -58.70
N ARG A 592 61.54 -20.01 -59.87
CA ARG A 592 61.08 -18.61 -59.99
C ARG A 592 59.66 -18.45 -59.47
N GLN A 593 58.73 -19.31 -59.88
CA GLN A 593 57.34 -19.28 -59.43
C GLN A 593 57.21 -19.57 -57.93
N TYR A 594 58.04 -20.47 -57.38
CA TYR A 594 58.12 -20.72 -55.94
C TYR A 594 58.59 -19.49 -55.17
N ASN A 595 59.64 -18.81 -55.63
CA ASN A 595 60.13 -17.60 -54.97
C ASN A 595 59.12 -16.44 -55.00
N LEU A 596 58.39 -16.27 -56.11
CA LEU A 596 57.29 -15.30 -56.21
C LEU A 596 56.14 -15.66 -55.23
N ALA A 597 55.74 -16.93 -55.17
CA ALA A 597 54.70 -17.38 -54.25
C ALA A 597 55.14 -17.23 -52.78
N LYS A 598 56.41 -17.51 -52.46
CA LYS A 598 56.99 -17.32 -51.12
C LYS A 598 57.00 -15.85 -50.72
N GLY A 599 57.42 -14.95 -51.63
CA GLY A 599 57.37 -13.50 -51.39
C GLY A 599 55.96 -12.99 -51.09
N ARG A 600 54.97 -13.40 -51.91
CA ARG A 600 53.56 -13.07 -51.69
C ARG A 600 53.01 -13.64 -50.37
N LEU A 601 53.44 -14.83 -49.99
CA LEU A 601 53.01 -15.48 -48.75
C LEU A 601 53.52 -14.75 -47.50
N GLU A 602 54.77 -14.28 -47.49
CA GLU A 602 55.30 -13.47 -46.39
C GLU A 602 54.63 -12.09 -46.34
N GLU A 603 54.37 -11.46 -47.49
CA GLU A 603 53.61 -10.20 -47.58
C GLU A 603 52.20 -10.35 -46.97
N LEU A 604 51.46 -11.42 -47.32
CA LEU A 604 50.13 -11.69 -46.76
C LEU A 604 50.16 -11.97 -45.25
N LYS A 605 51.21 -12.63 -44.74
CA LYS A 605 51.37 -12.82 -43.29
C LYS A 605 51.59 -11.49 -42.57
N GLU A 606 52.45 -10.63 -43.10
CA GLU A 606 52.69 -9.30 -42.53
C GLU A 606 51.42 -8.43 -42.55
N LEU A 607 50.65 -8.47 -43.64
CA LEU A 607 49.35 -7.78 -43.72
C LEU A 607 48.36 -8.32 -42.67
N LEU A 608 48.24 -9.63 -42.51
CA LEU A 608 47.35 -10.23 -41.52
C LEU A 608 47.74 -9.88 -40.07
N ILE A 609 49.04 -9.73 -39.77
CA ILE A 609 49.50 -9.27 -38.46
C ILE A 609 49.07 -7.81 -38.24
N LYS A 610 49.33 -6.93 -39.22
CA LYS A 610 48.93 -5.51 -39.16
C LYS A 610 47.42 -5.35 -39.01
N ASP A 611 46.63 -6.07 -39.79
CA ASP A 611 45.16 -6.03 -39.75
C ASP A 611 44.62 -6.61 -38.44
N LYS A 612 45.26 -7.65 -37.88
CA LYS A 612 44.90 -8.20 -36.57
C LYS A 612 45.14 -7.16 -35.45
N ASP A 613 46.28 -6.49 -35.46
CA ASP A 613 46.57 -5.42 -34.50
C ASP A 613 45.58 -4.26 -34.63
N GLN A 614 45.22 -3.90 -35.87
CA GLN A 614 44.22 -2.87 -36.13
C GLN A 614 42.82 -3.29 -35.64
N ARG A 615 42.43 -4.55 -35.84
CA ARG A 615 41.18 -5.13 -35.32
C ARG A 615 41.13 -5.06 -33.79
N ASP A 616 42.20 -5.43 -33.11
CA ASP A 616 42.26 -5.39 -31.65
C ASP A 616 42.19 -3.95 -31.11
N ARG A 617 42.76 -2.97 -31.84
CA ARG A 617 42.56 -1.54 -31.53
C ARG A 617 41.09 -1.13 -31.64
N TYR A 618 40.39 -1.51 -32.72
CA TYR A 618 38.96 -1.18 -32.87
C TYR A 618 38.06 -1.90 -31.86
N ARG A 619 38.44 -3.09 -31.39
CA ARG A 619 37.71 -3.77 -30.30
C ARG A 619 37.81 -3.00 -29.00
N LYS A 620 39.03 -2.60 -28.60
CA LYS A 620 39.26 -1.77 -27.41
C LYS A 620 38.56 -0.41 -27.50
N LEU A 621 38.56 0.19 -28.69
CA LEU A 621 37.81 1.42 -28.97
C LEU A 621 36.30 1.22 -28.71
N ASN A 622 35.71 0.16 -29.26
CA ASN A 622 34.29 -0.16 -29.09
C ASN A 622 33.94 -0.48 -27.62
N GLU A 623 34.83 -1.17 -26.88
CA GLU A 623 34.64 -1.44 -25.45
C GLU A 623 34.67 -0.16 -24.62
N THR A 624 35.68 0.70 -24.85
CA THR A 624 35.82 1.99 -24.17
C THR A 624 34.62 2.90 -24.47
N ALA A 625 34.18 2.97 -25.73
CA ALA A 625 33.00 3.75 -26.13
C ALA A 625 31.70 3.25 -25.49
N ARG A 626 31.53 1.94 -25.32
CA ARG A 626 30.37 1.40 -24.58
C ARG A 626 30.42 1.77 -23.10
N LEU A 627 31.60 1.68 -22.48
CA LEU A 627 31.76 2.05 -21.07
C LEU A 627 31.41 3.52 -20.84
N VAL A 628 31.93 4.41 -21.69
CA VAL A 628 31.62 5.84 -21.64
C VAL A 628 30.13 6.10 -21.84
N SER A 629 29.48 5.39 -22.77
CA SER A 629 28.03 5.48 -22.98
C SER A 629 27.23 5.13 -21.72
N LEU A 630 27.66 4.08 -20.99
CA LEU A 630 27.03 3.67 -19.73
C LEU A 630 27.23 4.72 -18.63
N ASN A 631 28.46 5.25 -18.49
CA ASN A 631 28.78 6.29 -17.51
C ASN A 631 28.02 7.60 -17.80
N ALA A 632 27.99 8.03 -19.06
CA ALA A 632 27.22 9.17 -19.53
C ALA A 632 25.73 9.06 -19.19
N ASN A 633 25.12 7.89 -19.45
CA ASN A 633 23.72 7.68 -19.12
C ASN A 633 23.47 7.67 -17.60
N LYS A 634 24.32 6.99 -16.83
CA LYS A 634 24.25 6.97 -15.36
C LYS A 634 24.36 8.38 -14.78
N ILE A 635 25.26 9.20 -15.31
CA ILE A 635 25.47 10.57 -14.86
C ILE A 635 24.29 11.45 -15.22
N GLY A 636 23.77 11.38 -16.45
CA GLY A 636 22.57 12.14 -16.84
C GLY A 636 21.36 11.85 -15.94
N ILE A 637 21.15 10.58 -15.56
CA ILE A 637 20.12 10.20 -14.58
C ILE A 637 20.42 10.80 -13.20
N THR A 638 21.67 10.71 -12.73
CA THR A 638 22.07 11.20 -11.41
C THR A 638 21.92 12.73 -11.31
N THR A 639 22.35 13.49 -12.32
CA THR A 639 22.19 14.96 -12.34
C THR A 639 20.73 15.39 -12.42
N TYR A 640 19.90 14.62 -13.13
CA TYR A 640 18.45 14.80 -13.14
C TYR A 640 17.84 14.53 -11.75
N ASP A 641 18.26 13.46 -11.08
CA ASP A 641 17.78 13.10 -9.73
C ASP A 641 18.18 14.16 -8.69
N LEU A 642 19.41 14.68 -8.76
CA LEU A 642 19.87 15.80 -7.93
C LEU A 642 18.98 17.04 -8.11
N CYS A 643 18.60 17.36 -9.35
CA CYS A 643 17.73 18.50 -9.65
C CYS A 643 16.29 18.26 -9.21
N THR A 644 15.75 17.06 -9.42
CA THR A 644 14.34 16.74 -9.12
C THR A 644 14.09 16.51 -7.64
N HIS A 645 15.11 16.15 -6.86
CA HIS A 645 15.01 15.91 -5.42
C HIS A 645 15.85 16.88 -4.58
N SER A 646 16.20 18.03 -5.15
CA SER A 646 17.02 19.07 -4.50
C SER A 646 16.53 19.41 -3.09
N ASN A 647 15.22 19.46 -2.86
CA ASN A 647 14.67 19.77 -1.54
C ASN A 647 15.05 18.72 -0.50
N GLN A 648 14.90 17.45 -0.85
CA GLN A 648 15.19 16.33 0.06
C GLN A 648 16.69 16.15 0.28
N ILE A 649 17.46 16.31 -0.79
CA ILE A 649 18.91 16.09 -0.80
C ILE A 649 19.63 17.22 -0.05
N LEU A 650 19.17 18.46 -0.18
CA LEU A 650 19.81 19.64 0.42
C LEU A 650 19.18 20.06 1.75
N ILE A 651 18.21 19.30 2.28
CA ILE A 651 17.47 19.67 3.50
C ILE A 651 18.38 19.89 4.70
N ASN A 652 19.50 19.18 4.77
CA ASN A 652 20.50 19.26 5.84
C ASN A 652 21.74 20.08 5.43
N GLY A 653 21.61 20.84 4.35
CA GLY A 653 22.53 21.89 3.92
C GLY A 653 23.42 21.60 2.72
N LEU A 654 24.07 22.66 2.24
CA LEU A 654 24.97 22.66 1.07
C LEU A 654 26.32 23.29 1.46
N ALA A 655 27.41 22.59 1.16
CA ALA A 655 28.76 23.06 1.44
C ALA A 655 29.71 22.78 0.27
N ARG A 656 30.70 23.64 0.03
CA ARG A 656 31.75 23.40 -0.97
C ARG A 656 32.81 22.47 -0.39
N THR A 657 33.24 21.50 -1.20
CA THR A 657 34.40 20.68 -0.90
C THR A 657 35.62 21.20 -1.66
N GLN A 658 36.81 21.02 -1.11
CA GLN A 658 38.08 21.35 -1.75
C GLN A 658 38.60 20.20 -2.64
N ALA A 659 37.70 19.40 -3.20
CA ALA A 659 38.07 18.38 -4.18
C ALA A 659 38.68 19.06 -5.44
N PRO A 660 39.61 18.39 -6.17
CA PRO A 660 40.28 18.97 -7.34
C PRO A 660 39.32 19.53 -8.40
N SER A 661 38.17 18.88 -8.59
CA SER A 661 37.12 19.29 -9.53
C SER A 661 36.10 20.29 -8.95
N GLY A 662 36.26 20.74 -7.71
CA GLY A 662 35.32 21.65 -7.05
C GLY A 662 34.00 20.99 -6.67
N GLY A 663 34.04 20.03 -5.73
CA GLY A 663 32.88 19.26 -5.30
C GLY A 663 31.95 19.97 -4.31
N PHE A 664 30.82 19.32 -4.01
CA PHE A 664 29.78 19.83 -3.11
C PHE A 664 29.31 18.73 -2.15
N LEU A 665 29.23 19.05 -0.86
CA LEU A 665 28.61 18.19 0.15
C LEU A 665 27.11 18.54 0.25
N LEU A 666 26.27 17.56 -0.06
CA LEU A 666 24.82 17.68 -0.14
C LEU A 666 24.17 16.99 1.07
N GLY A 667 23.38 17.76 1.82
CA GLY A 667 22.63 17.28 2.99
C GLY A 667 23.52 16.71 4.10
N GLY A 668 24.82 17.01 4.07
CA GLY A 668 25.80 16.34 4.90
C GLY A 668 25.84 14.82 4.73
N ARG A 669 25.46 14.26 3.59
CA ARG A 669 25.45 12.81 3.37
C ARG A 669 26.15 12.39 2.10
N PHE A 670 25.97 13.18 1.04
CA PHE A 670 26.44 12.84 -0.28
C PHE A 670 27.46 13.87 -0.74
N VAL A 671 28.53 13.43 -1.41
CA VAL A 671 29.48 14.34 -2.05
C VAL A 671 29.28 14.25 -3.55
N PHE A 672 28.90 15.36 -4.16
CA PHE A 672 28.80 15.54 -5.60
C PHE A 672 30.13 16.07 -6.15
N LEU A 673 30.72 15.35 -7.10
CA LEU A 673 31.96 15.70 -7.78
C LEU A 673 31.63 16.02 -9.24
N PRO A 674 31.54 17.30 -9.64
CA PRO A 674 31.09 17.67 -10.98
C PRO A 674 32.10 17.27 -12.06
N GLN A 675 31.58 17.01 -13.26
CA GLN A 675 32.32 16.60 -14.46
C GLN A 675 31.90 17.46 -15.65
N PRO A 676 32.37 18.73 -15.72
CA PRO A 676 31.87 19.70 -16.67
C PRO A 676 32.44 19.54 -18.09
N VAL A 677 33.48 18.71 -18.26
CA VAL A 677 34.16 18.52 -19.55
C VAL A 677 33.66 17.23 -20.21
N PRO A 678 33.07 17.29 -21.42
CA PRO A 678 32.68 16.10 -22.17
C PRO A 678 33.90 15.34 -22.69
N ILE A 679 33.76 14.03 -22.90
CA ILE A 679 34.78 13.24 -23.59
C ILE A 679 34.95 13.73 -25.04
N GLN A 680 36.20 13.87 -25.47
CA GLN A 680 36.53 14.22 -26.85
C GLN A 680 36.84 12.97 -27.70
N GLU A 681 36.66 13.07 -29.02
CA GLU A 681 36.93 11.94 -29.92
C GLU A 681 38.38 11.44 -29.83
N GLU A 682 39.33 12.35 -29.64
CA GLU A 682 40.75 12.01 -29.55
C GLU A 682 41.06 11.11 -28.35
N GLU A 683 40.31 11.24 -27.25
CA GLU A 683 40.53 10.48 -26.01
C GLU A 683 40.21 8.98 -26.17
N PHE A 684 39.32 8.67 -27.11
CA PHE A 684 39.03 7.29 -27.50
C PHE A 684 40.15 6.65 -28.31
N LEU A 685 40.94 7.47 -29.02
CA LEU A 685 41.99 7.02 -29.95
C LEU A 685 43.37 6.97 -29.30
N LEU A 686 43.56 7.58 -28.13
CA LEU A 686 44.83 7.55 -27.42
C LEU A 686 45.25 6.12 -27.07
N THR A 687 46.50 5.79 -27.39
CA THR A 687 47.12 4.55 -26.89
C THR A 687 47.36 4.65 -25.39
N GLU A 688 47.44 3.49 -24.70
CA GLU A 688 47.74 3.44 -23.27
C GLU A 688 49.06 4.15 -22.91
N ASP A 689 50.05 4.11 -23.80
CA ASP A 689 51.33 4.79 -23.58
C ASP A 689 51.21 6.31 -23.74
N GLU A 690 50.42 6.79 -24.71
CA GLU A 690 50.15 8.23 -24.88
C GLU A 690 49.30 8.78 -23.72
N ARG A 691 48.36 7.99 -23.23
CA ARG A 691 47.58 8.26 -22.02
C ARG A 691 48.51 8.46 -20.81
N ARG A 692 49.46 7.54 -20.60
CA ARG A 692 50.47 7.66 -19.53
C ARG A 692 51.37 8.89 -19.69
N ARG A 693 51.86 9.16 -20.91
CA ARG A 693 52.72 10.33 -21.17
C ARG A 693 52.01 11.66 -20.95
N ARG A 694 50.72 11.77 -21.31
CA ARG A 694 49.93 12.98 -21.03
C ARG A 694 49.78 13.21 -19.52
N LEU A 695 49.57 12.14 -18.75
CA LEU A 695 49.55 12.19 -17.27
C LEU A 695 50.85 12.75 -16.69
N GLU A 696 52.00 12.42 -17.30
CA GLU A 696 53.32 12.85 -16.83
C GLU A 696 53.66 14.32 -17.22
N SER A 697 52.97 14.89 -18.22
CA SER A 697 53.36 16.17 -18.84
C SER A 697 52.69 17.44 -18.29
N VAL A 698 51.75 17.31 -17.35
CA VAL A 698 51.04 18.48 -16.76
C VAL A 698 51.92 19.15 -15.69
N PRO A 699 52.25 20.47 -15.80
CA PRO A 699 53.11 21.16 -14.84
C PRO A 699 52.39 21.38 -13.50
N GLN A 700 52.97 20.89 -12.39
CA GLN A 700 52.40 21.01 -11.05
C GLN A 700 52.50 22.44 -10.48
N PRO A 701 51.43 22.92 -9.83
CA PRO A 701 51.54 23.59 -8.54
C PRO A 701 50.81 22.79 -7.46
N GLN A 702 51.58 22.33 -6.46
CA GLN A 702 51.16 21.71 -5.20
C GLN A 702 50.75 20.21 -5.25
N LYS A 703 51.70 19.37 -4.85
CA LYS A 703 51.64 17.94 -4.42
C LYS A 703 50.43 17.11 -4.87
N PRO A 704 50.62 16.11 -5.77
CA PRO A 704 49.54 15.28 -6.29
C PRO A 704 49.04 14.26 -5.26
N VAL A 705 47.71 14.16 -5.17
CA VAL A 705 47.03 12.95 -4.69
C VAL A 705 47.17 11.90 -5.79
N LYS A 706 47.56 10.68 -5.44
CA LYS A 706 47.66 9.55 -6.37
C LYS A 706 46.33 9.35 -7.12
N GLY A 707 46.32 9.54 -8.44
CA GLY A 707 45.31 8.95 -9.34
C GLY A 707 44.38 9.91 -10.10
N GLU A 708 44.86 11.02 -10.66
CA GLU A 708 44.07 11.76 -11.68
C GLU A 708 44.09 10.97 -13.00
N LEU A 709 42.98 10.27 -13.27
CA LEU A 709 42.74 9.50 -14.47
C LEU A 709 42.58 10.41 -15.70
N ILE A 710 42.99 9.88 -16.86
CA ILE A 710 42.54 10.35 -18.17
C ILE A 710 41.02 10.28 -18.16
N SER A 711 40.33 11.43 -18.27
CA SER A 711 38.88 11.56 -18.48
C SER A 711 38.04 10.55 -17.68
N ASP A 712 37.50 11.00 -16.55
CA ASP A 712 36.73 10.15 -15.62
C ASP A 712 35.62 9.34 -16.30
N TRP A 713 35.13 9.80 -17.47
CA TRP A 713 34.23 9.09 -18.38
C TRP A 713 34.66 7.67 -18.76
N THR A 714 35.97 7.40 -18.82
CA THR A 714 36.51 6.08 -19.21
C THR A 714 36.74 5.15 -18.02
N ASN A 715 36.52 5.63 -16.79
CA ASN A 715 36.70 4.83 -15.59
C ASN A 715 35.53 3.83 -15.43
N ALA A 716 35.83 2.56 -15.10
CA ALA A 716 34.80 1.55 -14.87
C ALA A 716 33.88 1.92 -13.68
N ASP A 717 34.45 2.56 -12.67
CA ASP A 717 33.78 2.92 -11.42
C ASP A 717 33.64 4.44 -11.31
N MET A 718 33.02 5.07 -12.31
CA MET A 718 32.74 6.50 -12.27
C MET A 718 31.59 6.77 -11.27
N HIS A 719 31.93 7.43 -10.15
CA HIS A 719 30.99 7.86 -9.12
C HIS A 719 30.95 9.38 -9.04
N LEU A 720 29.85 9.96 -9.53
CA LEU A 720 29.59 11.40 -9.48
C LEU A 720 29.07 11.83 -8.10
N VAL A 721 28.32 10.94 -7.46
CA VAL A 721 27.79 11.12 -6.11
C VAL A 721 28.22 9.91 -5.29
N ALA A 722 29.02 10.15 -4.27
CA ALA A 722 29.43 9.13 -3.33
C ALA A 722 28.85 9.42 -1.94
N GLU A 723 28.55 8.38 -1.18
CA GLU A 723 28.24 8.56 0.22
C GLU A 723 29.48 9.04 0.95
N ALA A 724 29.31 10.05 1.80
CA ALA A 724 30.41 10.59 2.59
C ALA A 724 31.06 9.51 3.48
N ASN A 725 30.32 8.46 3.88
CA ASN A 725 30.86 7.31 4.63
C ASN A 725 31.85 6.50 3.77
N GLU A 726 31.48 6.20 2.53
CA GLU A 726 32.31 5.45 1.58
C GLU A 726 33.63 6.19 1.26
N LEU A 727 33.56 7.52 1.14
CA LEU A 727 34.74 8.37 0.96
C LEU A 727 35.65 8.43 2.20
N LEU A 728 35.10 8.24 3.40
CA LEU A 728 35.90 8.16 4.62
C LEU A 728 36.57 6.79 4.78
N GLU A 729 35.91 5.71 4.36
CA GLU A 729 36.44 4.34 4.43
C GLU A 729 37.56 4.10 3.42
N THR A 730 37.45 4.65 2.21
CA THR A 730 38.46 4.55 1.15
C THR A 730 39.75 5.34 1.46
N GLY A 731 39.81 6.06 2.58
CA GLY A 731 41.03 6.73 3.02
C GLY A 731 41.37 8.00 2.24
N SER A 732 40.38 8.62 1.57
CA SER A 732 40.51 9.94 0.94
C SER A 732 40.72 11.02 2.01
N ARG A 733 41.94 11.09 2.55
CA ARG A 733 42.40 12.06 3.58
C ARG A 733 42.40 13.51 3.09
N THR A 734 41.92 13.80 1.88
CA THR A 734 42.06 15.09 1.20
C THR A 734 40.76 15.82 0.93
N ILE A 735 39.60 15.27 1.32
CA ILE A 735 38.33 16.00 1.15
C ILE A 735 38.14 16.91 2.37
N PHE A 736 38.44 18.19 2.16
CA PHE A 736 38.15 19.25 3.11
C PHE A 736 36.81 19.91 2.74
N VAL A 737 35.96 20.12 3.72
CA VAL A 737 34.72 20.89 3.63
C VAL A 737 34.94 22.15 4.46
N GLU A 738 34.97 23.29 3.80
CA GLU A 738 35.21 24.59 4.47
C GLU A 738 36.51 24.63 5.29
N GLY A 739 37.57 24.01 4.77
CA GLY A 739 38.88 23.96 5.42
C GLY A 739 38.99 22.95 6.57
N LEU A 740 37.92 22.20 6.88
CA LEU A 740 37.94 21.10 7.84
C LEU A 740 37.92 19.75 7.12
N PRO A 741 38.68 18.74 7.56
CA PRO A 741 38.52 17.38 7.08
C PRO A 741 37.07 16.92 7.22
N LEU A 742 36.53 16.24 6.19
CA LEU A 742 35.13 15.77 6.16
C LEU A 742 34.70 15.05 7.46
N LYS A 743 35.60 14.24 8.04
CA LYS A 743 35.37 13.53 9.32
C LYS A 743 35.12 14.47 10.50
N LEU A 744 35.85 15.59 10.58
CA LEU A 744 35.68 16.58 11.64
C LEU A 744 34.43 17.45 11.40
N TYR A 745 34.17 17.79 10.14
CA TYR A 745 32.95 18.51 9.76
C TYR A 745 31.68 17.73 10.11
N TRP A 746 31.73 16.40 10.08
CA TRP A 746 30.58 15.55 10.40
C TRP A 746 30.28 15.41 11.90
N LEU A 747 31.29 15.55 12.74
CA LEU A 747 31.15 15.46 14.20
C LEU A 747 30.59 16.74 14.81
N GLN A 748 30.44 17.82 14.04
CA GLN A 748 29.79 19.03 14.51
C GLN A 748 28.29 18.76 14.71
N PRO A 749 27.74 18.99 15.92
CA PRO A 749 26.32 18.80 16.19
C PRO A 749 25.50 19.72 15.27
N ARG A 750 24.60 19.12 14.49
CA ARG A 750 23.68 19.86 13.62
C ARG A 750 22.32 19.94 14.28
N GLU A 751 21.84 21.15 14.51
CA GLU A 751 20.46 21.41 14.91
C GLU A 751 19.54 21.11 13.71
N ILE A 752 18.91 19.94 13.69
CA ILE A 752 17.91 19.58 12.68
C ILE A 752 16.53 19.49 13.38
N PRO A 753 15.52 20.28 12.98
CA PRO A 753 14.20 20.23 13.61
C PRO A 753 13.40 18.99 13.15
N SER A 754 12.82 18.25 14.10
CA SER A 754 11.99 17.06 13.84
C SER A 754 10.58 17.43 13.36
N TRP A 755 10.14 16.92 12.21
CA TRP A 755 8.76 17.09 11.71
C TRP A 755 7.90 15.88 12.10
N THR A 756 6.82 16.06 12.87
CA THR A 756 5.87 14.97 13.14
C THR A 756 4.79 14.96 12.06
N LYS A 757 4.94 14.10 11.05
CA LYS A 757 3.88 13.76 10.08
C LYS A 757 2.66 13.26 10.86
N VAL A 758 1.48 13.80 10.57
CA VAL A 758 0.23 13.30 11.18
C VAL A 758 -0.55 12.52 10.13
N THR A 759 -0.42 11.20 10.22
CA THR A 759 -1.19 10.24 9.45
C THR A 759 -2.31 9.71 10.34
N PHE A 760 -3.56 9.81 9.88
CA PHE A 760 -4.68 9.19 10.54
C PHE A 760 -4.97 7.86 9.87
N VAL A 761 -4.85 6.79 10.65
CA VAL A 761 -5.22 5.44 10.23
C VAL A 761 -6.44 5.05 11.02
N ILE A 762 -7.54 4.84 10.32
CA ILE A 762 -8.70 4.15 10.87
C ILE A 762 -8.50 2.68 10.56
N ASP A 763 -8.26 1.87 11.59
CA ASP A 763 -8.21 0.41 11.45
C ASP A 763 -9.62 -0.20 11.53
N SER A 764 -10.01 -0.94 10.50
CA SER A 764 -11.21 -1.79 10.49
C SER A 764 -11.41 -2.61 11.77
N ASN A 765 -10.35 -3.17 12.34
CA ASN A 765 -10.44 -4.04 13.51
C ASN A 765 -10.88 -3.28 14.77
N ALA A 766 -10.60 -1.96 14.82
CA ALA A 766 -11.07 -1.11 15.91
C ALA A 766 -12.58 -0.81 15.80
N LEU A 767 -13.18 -1.01 14.61
CA LEU A 767 -14.59 -0.76 14.34
C LEU A 767 -15.45 -2.02 14.45
N VAL A 768 -14.86 -3.18 14.16
CA VAL A 768 -15.54 -4.47 14.16
C VAL A 768 -15.49 -5.08 15.55
N GLU A 769 -16.65 -5.18 16.21
CA GLU A 769 -16.76 -5.99 17.42
C GLU A 769 -17.00 -7.45 17.00
N THR A 770 -16.02 -8.32 17.26
CA THR A 770 -16.12 -9.75 16.93
C THR A 770 -17.41 -10.35 17.50
N ALA A 771 -18.05 -11.25 16.76
CA ALA A 771 -19.30 -11.90 17.19
C ALA A 771 -19.22 -12.49 18.61
N GLU A 772 -18.08 -13.04 19.00
CA GLU A 772 -17.82 -13.60 20.34
C GLU A 772 -17.77 -12.54 21.44
N LYS A 773 -17.03 -11.43 21.23
CA LYS A 773 -17.05 -10.26 22.13
C LYS A 773 -18.44 -9.65 22.24
N ARG A 774 -19.18 -9.60 21.13
CA ARG A 774 -20.55 -9.08 21.09
C ARG A 774 -21.50 -9.95 21.90
N LYS A 775 -21.42 -11.28 21.73
CA LYS A 775 -22.22 -12.26 22.47
C LYS A 775 -21.94 -12.18 23.98
N SER A 776 -20.67 -12.22 24.38
CA SER A 776 -20.29 -12.11 25.80
C SER A 776 -20.73 -10.78 26.43
N ARG A 777 -20.65 -9.67 25.71
CA ARG A 777 -21.12 -8.36 26.19
C ARG A 777 -22.65 -8.27 26.28
N MET A 778 -23.36 -8.92 25.37
CA MET A 778 -24.83 -9.03 25.41
C MET A 778 -25.29 -9.91 26.58
N GLU A 779 -24.61 -11.03 26.81
CA GLU A 779 -24.83 -11.88 27.99
C GLU A 779 -24.58 -11.08 29.27
N ALA A 780 -23.45 -10.35 29.36
CA ALA A 780 -23.14 -9.49 30.50
C ALA A 780 -24.14 -8.35 30.70
N LYS A 781 -24.64 -7.70 29.62
CA LYS A 781 -25.70 -6.67 29.71
C LYS A 781 -27.01 -7.25 30.20
N THR A 782 -27.36 -8.45 29.74
CA THR A 782 -28.59 -9.15 30.13
C THR A 782 -28.52 -9.56 31.61
N GLU A 783 -27.35 -10.03 32.05
CA GLU A 783 -27.08 -10.34 33.44
C GLU A 783 -27.08 -9.09 34.33
N ALA A 784 -26.48 -7.98 33.87
CA ALA A 784 -26.52 -6.70 34.55
C ALA A 784 -27.94 -6.12 34.62
N ALA A 785 -28.76 -6.26 33.58
CA ALA A 785 -30.16 -5.82 33.60
C ALA A 785 -31.01 -6.65 34.57
N LYS A 786 -30.78 -7.98 34.63
CA LYS A 786 -31.39 -8.85 35.65
C LYS A 786 -30.97 -8.44 37.06
N LYS A 787 -29.67 -8.11 37.26
CA LYS A 787 -29.14 -7.66 38.55
C LYS A 787 -29.68 -6.28 38.95
N ALA A 788 -29.71 -5.31 38.03
CA ALA A 788 -30.28 -3.99 38.27
C ALA A 788 -31.80 -4.03 38.56
N SER A 789 -32.54 -4.94 37.91
CA SER A 789 -33.95 -5.20 38.28
C SER A 789 -34.10 -5.81 39.67
N ALA A 790 -33.12 -6.60 40.14
CA ALA A 790 -33.11 -7.16 41.48
C ALA A 790 -32.66 -6.14 42.55
N ASP A 791 -31.75 -5.23 42.18
CA ASP A 791 -31.25 -4.17 43.06
C ASP A 791 -32.24 -2.99 43.17
N ALA A 792 -32.95 -2.65 42.09
CA ALA A 792 -34.07 -1.71 42.12
C ALA A 792 -35.25 -2.20 42.98
N ALA A 793 -35.36 -3.52 43.22
CA ALA A 793 -36.29 -4.09 44.18
C ALA A 793 -35.80 -3.97 45.64
N LYS A 794 -34.50 -3.68 45.86
CA LYS A 794 -33.90 -3.48 47.19
C LYS A 794 -33.75 -2.02 47.59
N GLU A 795 -33.70 -1.08 46.65
CA GLU A 795 -33.46 0.34 46.90
C GLU A 795 -34.74 1.15 47.19
N ASN A 796 -35.57 0.64 48.10
CA ASN A 796 -36.70 1.36 48.71
C ASN A 796 -36.47 1.51 50.24
N ALA A 797 -35.29 1.95 50.64
CA ALA A 797 -34.97 2.30 52.02
C ALA A 797 -34.02 3.52 52.12
N SER A 798 -34.64 4.67 52.44
CA SER A 798 -34.14 5.83 53.22
C SER A 798 -32.78 6.51 52.91
N LYS A 799 -32.86 7.69 52.25
CA LYS A 799 -32.37 9.09 52.56
C LYS A 799 -31.20 9.31 53.58
N PRO A 800 -30.51 10.49 53.63
CA PRO A 800 -30.65 11.75 52.85
C PRO A 800 -29.32 12.41 52.37
N VAL A 801 -29.50 13.56 51.70
CA VAL A 801 -28.57 14.51 51.07
C VAL A 801 -27.90 15.45 52.09
N GLU A 802 -26.61 15.76 51.92
CA GLU A 802 -25.93 16.90 52.58
C GLU A 802 -25.47 17.97 51.58
N ALA A 803 -25.53 19.22 52.06
CA ALA A 803 -25.67 20.45 51.30
C ALA A 803 -24.34 21.13 50.95
N LEU A 804 -24.34 21.85 49.83
CA LEU A 804 -23.28 22.77 49.39
C LEU A 804 -23.29 24.08 50.21
N VAL A 805 -22.10 24.57 50.57
CA VAL A 805 -21.85 25.97 50.95
C VAL A 805 -21.06 26.63 49.81
N ALA A 806 -21.53 27.80 49.36
CA ALA A 806 -20.88 28.62 48.33
C ALA A 806 -20.45 29.98 48.93
N PHE A 807 -19.22 30.40 48.68
CA PHE A 807 -18.76 31.76 48.98
C PHE A 807 -19.08 32.67 47.78
N LYS A 808 -19.95 33.66 47.99
CA LYS A 808 -20.61 34.40 46.91
C LYS A 808 -19.77 35.49 46.23
N ASP A 809 -18.60 35.84 46.74
CA ASP A 809 -17.89 37.05 46.27
C ASP A 809 -16.45 36.78 45.80
N TYR A 810 -16.28 35.96 44.74
CA TYR A 810 -15.01 35.82 44.01
C TYR A 810 -15.23 35.41 42.53
N ALA A 811 -14.33 35.81 41.62
CA ALA A 811 -14.43 35.61 40.17
C ALA A 811 -14.39 34.14 39.69
N PHE A 812 -14.10 33.19 40.59
CA PHE A 812 -14.14 31.75 40.35
C PHE A 812 -15.13 31.00 41.26
N GLY A 813 -16.10 31.68 41.88
CA GLY A 813 -17.07 31.10 42.83
C GLY A 813 -17.94 29.94 42.30
N ASN A 814 -17.86 29.64 41.01
CA ASN A 814 -18.61 28.56 40.33
C ASN A 814 -17.77 27.33 39.97
N ILE A 815 -16.49 27.26 40.34
CA ILE A 815 -15.66 26.07 40.09
C ILE A 815 -15.81 25.10 41.26
N ARG A 816 -16.33 23.89 41.01
CA ARG A 816 -16.42 22.81 42.02
C ARG A 816 -15.04 22.20 42.27
N ILE A 817 -14.57 22.26 43.52
CA ILE A 817 -13.34 21.60 43.97
C ILE A 817 -13.74 20.38 44.83
N PRO A 818 -13.31 19.14 44.49
CA PRO A 818 -13.56 17.95 45.31
C PRO A 818 -12.87 18.05 46.68
N ALA A 819 -13.42 17.40 47.71
CA ALA A 819 -12.79 17.35 49.02
C ALA A 819 -11.39 16.72 48.95
N GLY A 820 -10.38 17.37 49.54
CA GLY A 820 -9.00 16.87 49.63
C GLY A 820 -7.94 17.56 48.78
N GLN A 821 -8.26 18.65 48.06
CA GLN A 821 -7.27 19.44 47.30
C GLN A 821 -6.90 20.76 48.00
N MET A 822 -5.61 21.13 48.01
CA MET A 822 -5.13 22.44 48.50
C MET A 822 -4.78 23.38 47.33
N VAL A 823 -5.06 24.67 47.50
CA VAL A 823 -4.77 25.74 46.52
C VAL A 823 -3.92 26.81 47.21
N TYR A 824 -2.79 27.18 46.61
CA TYR A 824 -1.94 28.28 47.07
C TYR A 824 -1.94 29.42 46.05
N TYR A 825 -2.14 30.65 46.54
CA TYR A 825 -2.06 31.88 45.76
C TYR A 825 -0.95 32.76 46.32
N CYS A 826 -0.02 33.20 45.47
CA CYS A 826 1.03 34.16 45.82
C CYS A 826 0.89 35.39 44.93
N ALA A 827 0.61 36.55 45.54
CA ALA A 827 0.26 37.75 44.80
C ALA A 827 1.45 38.47 44.14
N ASN A 828 2.69 38.24 44.59
CA ASN A 828 3.88 38.97 44.10
C ASN A 828 5.15 38.14 44.25
N ALA A 829 5.59 37.45 43.19
CA ALA A 829 6.71 36.52 43.30
C ALA A 829 8.11 37.14 43.10
N VAL A 830 8.34 38.16 42.24
CA VAL A 830 9.68 38.76 42.08
C VAL A 830 9.59 40.21 41.58
N LYS A 831 10.36 41.14 42.17
CA LYS A 831 10.71 42.46 41.59
C LYS A 831 12.18 42.43 41.17
N THR A 832 12.47 42.46 39.88
CA THR A 832 13.83 42.73 39.37
C THR A 832 13.99 44.23 39.15
N GLY A 833 14.97 44.83 39.82
CA GLY A 833 15.25 46.27 39.77
C GLY A 833 15.99 46.69 38.50
N ALA A 834 15.74 47.94 38.10
CA ALA A 834 16.25 48.70 36.94
C ALA A 834 15.66 48.34 35.55
N GLU A 835 14.41 48.81 35.35
CA GLU A 835 13.56 48.92 34.13
C GLU A 835 13.43 47.71 33.18
N PRO A 836 12.21 47.19 32.86
CA PRO A 836 10.86 47.73 33.09
C PRO A 836 10.08 47.00 34.21
N LYS A 837 9.11 47.69 34.83
CA LYS A 837 8.24 47.13 35.89
C LYS A 837 7.15 46.24 35.29
N VAL A 838 7.33 44.92 35.32
CA VAL A 838 6.28 43.95 35.02
C VAL A 838 5.96 43.15 36.28
N SER A 839 4.68 43.05 36.65
CA SER A 839 4.19 42.24 37.78
C SER A 839 3.40 41.03 37.27
N TRP A 840 3.70 39.84 37.82
CA TRP A 840 3.12 38.55 37.43
C TRP A 840 2.32 37.93 38.59
N SER A 841 1.27 37.18 38.27
CA SER A 841 0.59 36.27 39.21
C SER A 841 0.60 34.84 38.66
N VAL A 842 0.73 33.85 39.55
CA VAL A 842 0.90 32.43 39.20
C VAL A 842 -0.11 31.58 39.99
N VAL A 843 -0.67 30.55 39.35
CA VAL A 843 -1.48 29.51 39.99
C VAL A 843 -0.79 28.16 39.77
N LEU A 844 -0.63 27.37 40.86
CA LEU A 844 -0.09 26.00 40.83
C LEU A 844 -1.19 24.95 41.04
N ARG A 845 -1.06 23.80 40.36
CA ARG A 845 -1.86 22.57 40.60
C ARG A 845 -0.96 21.34 40.70
N ASP A 846 -1.28 20.45 41.64
CA ASP A 846 -0.59 19.17 41.86
C ASP A 846 -1.34 18.02 41.17
N LEU A 847 -0.65 17.15 40.42
CA LEU A 847 -1.23 16.07 39.61
C LEU A 847 -0.51 14.72 39.86
N ILE A 848 -0.85 14.10 40.99
CA ILE A 848 -0.76 12.65 41.32
C ILE A 848 0.59 12.12 41.85
N SER A 849 0.56 11.61 43.09
CA SER A 849 1.36 10.47 43.54
C SER A 849 0.43 9.28 43.84
N THR A 850 0.50 8.18 43.10
CA THR A 850 -0.17 6.91 43.44
C THR A 850 0.84 5.76 43.44
N ARG A 851 0.97 5.06 44.57
CA ARG A 851 1.61 3.72 44.64
C ARG A 851 0.56 2.69 44.22
N SER A 852 0.93 1.74 43.36
CA SER A 852 0.05 0.67 42.91
C SER A 852 -0.16 -0.39 43.99
N GLU A 853 -1.41 -0.59 44.43
CA GLU A 853 -2.09 -1.89 44.61
C GLU A 853 -3.50 -1.67 45.19
N GLY A 854 -4.56 -2.10 44.48
CA GLY A 854 -5.93 -2.15 45.00
C GLY A 854 -6.75 -0.84 44.91
N SER A 855 -8.06 -0.98 44.71
CA SER A 855 -8.99 0.14 44.49
C SER A 855 -9.12 1.06 45.71
N MET A 856 -8.82 2.35 45.50
CA MET A 856 -8.82 3.50 46.44
C MET A 856 -7.59 3.57 47.36
N GLY A 857 -6.53 4.25 46.90
CA GLY A 857 -5.36 4.59 47.72
C GLY A 857 -5.55 5.90 48.48
N GLU A 858 -5.08 5.94 49.73
CA GLU A 858 -5.04 7.15 50.57
C GLU A 858 -3.91 8.12 50.13
N PRO A 859 -4.12 9.45 50.24
CA PRO A 859 -3.06 10.44 49.99
C PRO A 859 -1.96 10.31 51.06
N VAL A 860 -0.70 10.22 50.63
CA VAL A 860 0.45 10.27 51.55
C VAL A 860 0.69 11.71 51.98
N SER A 861 0.45 12.00 53.26
CA SER A 861 0.85 13.26 53.90
C SER A 861 2.39 13.42 53.89
N ILE A 862 2.88 14.61 53.52
CA ILE A 862 4.30 14.96 53.38
C ILE A 862 4.90 15.49 54.72
N PRO A 863 4.93 14.71 55.82
CA PRO A 863 6.01 14.95 56.78
C PRO A 863 6.87 13.72 57.11
N ASP A 864 6.63 12.55 56.52
CA ASP A 864 7.46 11.37 56.81
C ASP A 864 8.71 11.31 55.91
N GLY A 865 9.87 11.35 56.56
CA GLY A 865 11.20 11.63 55.99
C GLY A 865 11.81 10.61 55.01
N ASP A 866 11.06 9.62 54.53
CA ASP A 866 11.63 8.47 53.81
C ASP A 866 11.34 8.43 52.30
N TRP A 867 10.88 9.52 51.68
CA TRP A 867 10.62 9.56 50.23
C TRP A 867 11.87 9.38 49.34
N ARG A 868 13.07 9.41 49.94
CA ARG A 868 14.36 9.20 49.25
C ARG A 868 15.03 7.86 49.52
N GLU A 869 14.50 6.99 50.38
CA GLU A 869 15.15 5.70 50.66
C GLU A 869 14.64 4.57 49.72
N PRO A 870 15.54 3.92 48.95
CA PRO A 870 15.18 2.85 48.02
C PRO A 870 14.97 1.53 48.77
N SER A 871 13.80 1.31 49.36
CA SER A 871 13.45 0.01 49.96
C SER A 871 12.76 -0.91 48.93
N GLY A 872 13.53 -1.71 48.19
CA GLY A 872 13.00 -2.77 47.32
C GLY A 872 13.76 -2.93 46.00
N ARG A 873 13.93 -4.18 45.55
CA ARG A 873 14.99 -4.66 44.62
C ARG A 873 15.14 -3.98 43.24
N ASN A 874 14.29 -3.03 42.83
CA ASN A 874 14.43 -2.34 41.54
C ASN A 874 14.10 -0.83 41.69
N GLY A 875 14.89 -0.09 42.49
CA GLY A 875 14.62 1.31 42.82
C GLY A 875 14.47 2.25 41.62
N GLU A 876 13.28 2.83 41.47
CA GLU A 876 13.04 4.10 40.78
C GLU A 876 12.23 5.02 41.71
N VAL A 877 12.64 6.29 41.77
CA VAL A 877 12.00 7.36 42.56
C VAL A 877 10.74 7.82 41.83
N PRO A 878 9.57 7.99 42.49
CA PRO A 878 8.38 8.52 41.83
C PRO A 878 8.62 9.98 41.40
N GLY A 879 8.48 10.26 40.11
CA GLY A 879 8.60 11.62 39.57
C GLY A 879 7.41 12.51 39.98
N LEU A 880 7.71 13.75 40.42
CA LEU A 880 6.72 14.81 40.67
C LEU A 880 6.13 15.32 39.35
N ALA A 881 4.80 15.45 39.27
CA ALA A 881 4.10 16.10 38.16
C ALA A 881 3.17 17.21 38.68
N GLY A 882 3.48 18.48 38.39
CA GLY A 882 2.64 19.64 38.69
C GLY A 882 2.47 20.56 37.47
N GLU A 883 1.32 21.24 37.37
CA GLU A 883 0.99 22.20 36.31
C GLU A 883 1.08 23.66 36.82
N PHE A 884 1.77 24.52 36.07
CA PHE A 884 1.90 25.96 36.35
C PHE A 884 1.13 26.76 35.29
N GLN A 885 0.35 27.75 35.71
CA GLN A 885 -0.27 28.72 34.78
C GLN A 885 0.18 30.16 35.10
N LEU A 886 0.76 30.82 34.10
CA LEU A 886 1.20 32.22 34.13
C LEU A 886 0.36 33.03 33.12
N ARG A 887 -0.07 34.25 33.47
CA ARG A 887 -0.80 35.15 32.55
C ARG A 887 -0.14 36.54 32.42
N THR A 888 -0.35 37.14 31.24
CA THR A 888 0.34 38.31 30.65
C THR A 888 0.03 39.67 31.28
N PRO A 889 0.94 40.66 31.15
CA PRO A 889 0.66 42.08 31.37
C PRO A 889 0.59 42.90 30.06
N LEU A 890 -0.15 44.00 30.12
CA LEU A 890 -0.28 45.14 29.18
C LEU A 890 -0.34 46.43 30.06
N PRO A 891 -0.20 47.69 29.58
CA PRO A 891 0.27 48.24 28.29
C PRO A 891 1.03 49.62 28.40
N ILE A 892 1.19 50.31 27.25
CA ILE A 892 1.26 51.78 26.95
C ILE A 892 2.62 52.46 26.67
N THR A 893 2.57 53.27 25.60
CA THR A 893 3.52 53.92 24.68
C THR A 893 4.06 55.29 25.13
N ASP A 894 5.09 55.84 24.44
CA ASP A 894 5.06 57.11 23.68
C ASP A 894 6.46 57.64 23.24
N LEU A 895 6.48 58.41 22.14
CA LEU A 895 7.56 59.26 21.55
C LEU A 895 8.57 58.54 20.62
N GLY A 896 8.97 59.02 19.43
CA GLY A 896 8.84 60.26 18.65
C GLY A 896 9.96 60.21 17.56
N GLN A 897 10.03 60.91 16.42
CA GLN A 897 9.35 62.06 15.83
C GLN A 897 9.56 62.04 14.29
N SER A 898 8.69 62.72 13.54
CA SER A 898 8.89 63.05 12.12
C SER A 898 9.96 64.15 11.99
N GLY A 899 10.98 63.96 11.14
CA GLY A 899 12.09 64.91 10.94
C GLY A 899 13.52 64.34 10.99
N SER A 900 13.68 63.02 11.03
CA SER A 900 14.99 62.35 11.11
C SER A 900 15.71 62.26 9.76
N TYR A 901 17.03 62.49 9.77
CA TYR A 901 17.94 62.38 8.61
C TYR A 901 18.93 61.23 8.83
N LEU A 902 19.30 60.52 7.76
CA LEU A 902 20.39 59.54 7.76
C LEU A 902 21.65 60.17 7.17
N THR A 903 22.78 60.06 7.87
CA THR A 903 24.08 60.57 7.40
C THR A 903 24.92 59.41 6.86
N ASN A 904 25.36 59.50 5.61
CA ASN A 904 26.26 58.50 5.01
C ASN A 904 27.65 58.57 5.68
N PRO A 905 28.17 57.49 6.27
CA PRO A 905 29.42 57.54 7.03
C PRO A 905 30.69 57.55 6.16
N VAL A 906 30.59 57.28 4.86
CA VAL A 906 31.73 57.33 3.92
C VAL A 906 31.80 58.69 3.20
N THR A 907 30.67 59.35 2.98
CA THR A 907 30.60 60.60 2.20
C THR A 907 30.10 61.82 2.98
N GLY A 908 29.58 61.66 4.20
CA GLY A 908 29.07 62.74 5.07
C GLY A 908 27.71 63.32 4.67
N GLN A 909 27.06 62.78 3.63
CA GLN A 909 25.81 63.35 3.10
C GLN A 909 24.60 62.97 3.96
N GLN A 910 23.79 63.97 4.35
CA GLN A 910 22.53 63.76 5.07
C GLN A 910 21.35 63.64 4.10
N ILE A 911 20.57 62.57 4.23
CA ILE A 911 19.37 62.29 3.43
C ILE A 911 18.16 62.31 4.37
N PRO A 912 17.12 63.14 4.14
CA PRO A 912 15.89 63.10 4.93
C PRO A 912 15.23 61.73 4.77
N GLN A 913 14.75 61.14 5.87
CA GLN A 913 14.12 59.80 5.82
C GLN A 913 12.83 59.73 4.98
N ILE A 914 12.29 60.86 4.52
CA ILE A 914 11.19 60.92 3.54
C ILE A 914 11.49 62.03 2.51
N PRO A 915 11.76 61.73 1.24
CA PRO A 915 11.77 62.73 0.17
C PRO A 915 10.33 63.05 -0.28
N PRO A 916 10.01 64.30 -0.66
CA PRO A 916 8.68 64.67 -1.15
C PRO A 916 8.40 63.99 -2.51
N LEU A 917 7.18 63.47 -2.68
CA LEU A 917 6.68 63.00 -3.97
C LEU A 917 6.64 64.17 -4.97
N PRO A 918 7.06 63.97 -6.23
CA PRO A 918 6.81 64.93 -7.29
C PRO A 918 5.30 65.15 -7.44
N SER A 919 4.89 66.39 -7.71
CA SER A 919 3.49 66.78 -7.90
C SER A 919 2.77 66.07 -9.04
N GLU A 920 3.49 65.27 -9.84
CA GLU A 920 2.93 64.47 -10.93
C GLU A 920 2.37 63.12 -10.47
N MET A 921 2.54 62.76 -9.19
CA MET A 921 1.93 61.58 -8.57
C MET A 921 0.81 61.92 -7.57
N LEU A 922 0.19 63.11 -7.71
CA LEU A 922 -1.09 63.45 -7.10
C LEU A 922 -2.22 63.42 -8.15
#